data_AF-A0A7Y0PU85-F1
#
_entry.id   AF-A0A7Y0PU85-F1
#
_cell.length_a   1.000
_cell.length_b   1.000
_cell.length_c   1.000
_cell.angle_alpha   90.00
_cell.angle_beta   90.00
_cell.angle_gamma   90.00
#
_symmetry.space_group_name_H-M   'P 1'
#
loop_
_entity.id
_entity.type
_entity.pdbx_description
1 polymer ?
#
loop_
_entity_poly.entity_id
_entity_poly.type
_entity_poly.pdbx_seq_one_letter_code
_entity_poly.pdbx_strand_id
1 'polypeptide(L)'
;MTSSSTAAAPTPEAPALPDPSPDGPGRAGPPAGGRGTLLIAGALALATVVGLVVLITTGVTATPDVGPVVLSFVAPEASPTSVVVRVVLVVASSLVAGLGLARGVGGPAATAVLRGAAVAAGVAVVVAGILGDAGWPAVAGHVLLVAAVATLPRRSAAVAGALLAGTVALEVALVGWGAAAVVELLAAVVLTTASGLAAVAASRLGDGPDAGSVRVARLGVAVALAGAVPGAVALVVDGPGLADLTGSVRGPVTVALVALPLAAAGLLAPGLRARTSSGARQRRELARWASGGLALALGALAVLGALPSAPQPPQAGRALLRPMSLGTQRAAVLVAPTAGGPTLVRLSDGADPAPGGGRDGMDGMDMGGMDGMDMGGTAGAPDAGAYTVSAGGAPVPFATRPGAPGRWAVVDVPAGTDALTLTGPHGSATVPVTTGPSAADPAVLAGPDGPECADALLGDLLGGGSGTACPSTLLTPAQAGILTAAVTDLHARGLTSLFLVGDDSARSRAAVAAVRATAARLGLAISDAPRPEDGLLVLSGWDRAHAELTDVTAAATRTRTFTGGVFLAPWLVAPDVLAAGSSTMFPLPFTPQDATPRGYAALLTTISADAAPTSSGYLAWAHARGLPDAPPRLYAAAAIDVMPGMPGMGHGGQPGAWFPGGGIVPLSGPLS
;
A
#
# COMPACT_ATOMS: atom_id res chain seq x y z
N MET A 1 -59.71 -69.21 17.67
CA MET A 1 -58.60 -70.15 17.47
C MET A 1 -57.60 -69.87 18.60
N THR A 2 -57.64 -70.62 19.71
CA THR A 2 -56.87 -71.87 19.97
C THR A 2 -55.35 -71.62 20.00
N SER A 3 -54.48 -72.06 20.93
CA SER A 3 -54.52 -72.87 22.18
C SER A 3 -53.07 -72.83 22.78
N SER A 4 -52.68 -73.20 24.02
CA SER A 4 -53.31 -73.62 25.29
C SER A 4 -52.22 -73.62 26.42
N SER A 5 -52.58 -73.98 27.67
CA SER A 5 -51.69 -74.33 28.81
C SER A 5 -51.11 -73.15 29.62
N THR A 6 -51.38 -72.90 30.91
CA THR A 6 -51.68 -73.71 32.13
C THR A 6 -50.43 -74.11 32.95
N ALA A 7 -50.23 -73.42 34.09
CA ALA A 7 -49.92 -73.87 35.49
C ALA A 7 -48.79 -74.92 35.77
N ALA A 8 -48.24 -75.14 36.98
CA ALA A 8 -48.52 -74.64 38.34
C ALA A 8 -47.29 -74.83 39.30
N ALA A 9 -47.18 -73.98 40.34
CA ALA A 9 -46.97 -74.34 41.77
C ALA A 9 -45.70 -75.14 42.25
N PRO A 10 -45.49 -75.40 43.57
CA PRO A 10 -45.28 -74.41 44.65
C PRO A 10 -44.20 -74.77 45.74
N THR A 11 -43.73 -73.77 46.52
CA THR A 11 -43.30 -73.86 47.96
C THR A 11 -42.12 -74.81 48.35
N PRO A 12 -41.69 -74.88 49.64
CA PRO A 12 -41.28 -73.79 50.56
C PRO A 12 -39.94 -74.07 51.27
N GLU A 13 -39.23 -73.05 51.78
CA GLU A 13 -38.43 -73.21 53.02
C GLU A 13 -38.04 -71.88 53.69
N ALA A 14 -38.02 -71.90 55.02
CA ALA A 14 -37.51 -70.90 55.95
C ALA A 14 -37.01 -71.67 57.20
N PRO A 15 -36.36 -71.07 58.21
CA PRO A 15 -35.68 -69.77 58.28
C PRO A 15 -34.20 -69.90 58.73
N ALA A 16 -33.37 -68.86 58.53
CA ALA A 16 -32.09 -68.73 59.26
C ALA A 16 -31.64 -67.26 59.40
N LEU A 17 -31.03 -66.96 60.55
CA LEU A 17 -30.41 -65.67 60.88
C LEU A 17 -29.24 -65.32 59.93
N PRO A 18 -28.87 -64.02 59.86
CA PRO A 18 -27.56 -63.70 60.39
C PRO A 18 -27.52 -62.43 61.26
N ASP A 19 -26.64 -62.47 62.26
CA ASP A 19 -26.08 -61.30 62.95
C ASP A 19 -24.64 -61.07 62.38
N PRO A 20 -23.86 -60.05 62.79
CA PRO A 20 -23.66 -58.83 61.99
C PRO A 20 -22.23 -58.69 61.44
N SER A 21 -22.02 -57.81 60.44
CA SER A 21 -20.79 -57.01 60.10
C SER A 21 -20.91 -56.41 58.67
N PRO A 22 -19.94 -55.67 58.08
CA PRO A 22 -19.99 -54.21 58.03
C PRO A 22 -19.91 -53.63 56.60
N ASP A 23 -19.71 -52.31 56.48
CA ASP A 23 -19.21 -51.60 55.30
C ASP A 23 -20.02 -51.69 53.98
N GLY A 24 -21.02 -50.81 53.85
CA GLY A 24 -21.70 -50.55 52.59
C GLY A 24 -20.93 -49.57 51.67
N PRO A 25 -20.59 -49.94 50.42
CA PRO A 25 -19.98 -49.02 49.46
C PRO A 25 -21.02 -48.07 48.84
N GLY A 26 -21.05 -46.83 49.31
CA GLY A 26 -21.90 -45.78 48.74
C GLY A 26 -21.51 -45.42 47.30
N ARG A 27 -22.41 -45.63 46.34
CA ARG A 27 -22.27 -45.14 44.95
C ARG A 27 -22.46 -43.62 44.91
N ALA A 28 -21.37 -42.87 44.97
CA ALA A 28 -21.36 -41.45 44.64
C ALA A 28 -21.52 -41.26 43.11
N GLY A 29 -22.61 -40.63 42.68
CA GLY A 29 -22.77 -40.20 41.29
C GLY A 29 -21.81 -39.06 40.94
N PRO A 30 -21.23 -39.03 39.72
CA PRO A 30 -20.29 -37.99 39.33
C PRO A 30 -20.99 -36.62 39.16
N PRO A 31 -20.38 -35.51 39.64
CA PRO A 31 -20.99 -34.19 39.54
C PRO A 31 -20.95 -33.65 38.10
N ALA A 32 -22.12 -33.62 37.45
CA ALA A 32 -22.31 -32.93 36.17
C ALA A 32 -22.44 -31.41 36.41
N GLY A 33 -21.39 -30.63 36.10
CA GLY A 33 -21.48 -29.16 36.20
C GLY A 33 -20.26 -28.35 35.73
N GLY A 34 -19.04 -28.89 35.80
CA GLY A 34 -17.82 -28.08 35.63
C GLY A 34 -17.31 -27.81 34.20
N ARG A 35 -17.82 -28.50 33.16
CA ARG A 35 -17.21 -28.47 31.82
C ARG A 35 -17.80 -27.42 30.85
N GLY A 36 -18.98 -26.86 31.12
CA GLY A 36 -19.63 -25.89 30.23
C GLY A 36 -19.15 -24.44 30.40
N THR A 37 -18.99 -24.00 31.65
CA THR A 37 -18.74 -22.58 32.01
C THR A 37 -17.41 -22.02 31.49
N LEU A 38 -16.36 -22.83 31.41
CA LEU A 38 -15.04 -22.39 30.90
C LEU A 38 -15.02 -22.14 29.38
N LEU A 39 -15.79 -22.89 28.60
CA LEU A 39 -15.91 -22.66 27.15
C LEU A 39 -16.78 -21.42 26.85
N ILE A 40 -17.85 -21.22 27.64
CA ILE A 40 -18.74 -20.07 27.52
C ILE A 40 -18.00 -18.77 27.87
N ALA A 41 -17.18 -18.75 28.93
CA ALA A 41 -16.41 -17.56 29.31
C ALA A 41 -15.40 -17.13 28.24
N GLY A 42 -14.69 -18.09 27.61
CA GLY A 42 -13.78 -17.80 26.51
C GLY A 42 -14.48 -17.29 25.24
N ALA A 43 -15.64 -17.86 24.92
CA ALA A 43 -16.46 -17.41 23.80
C ALA A 43 -17.06 -16.01 24.02
N LEU A 44 -17.52 -15.69 25.24
CA LEU A 44 -18.02 -14.36 25.59
C LEU A 44 -16.92 -13.30 25.56
N ALA A 45 -15.74 -13.57 26.12
CA ALA A 45 -14.62 -12.63 26.04
C ALA A 45 -14.26 -12.28 24.59
N LEU A 46 -14.21 -13.28 23.71
CA LEU A 46 -13.97 -13.08 22.28
C LEU A 46 -15.12 -12.30 21.61
N ALA A 47 -16.38 -12.62 21.91
CA ALA A 47 -17.55 -11.93 21.36
C ALA A 47 -17.66 -10.47 21.83
N THR A 48 -17.27 -10.16 23.07
CA THR A 48 -17.24 -8.78 23.59
C THR A 48 -16.16 -7.94 22.92
N VAL A 49 -14.98 -8.51 22.66
CA VAL A 49 -13.92 -7.83 21.87
C VAL A 49 -14.40 -7.58 20.43
N VAL A 50 -15.01 -8.57 19.77
CA VAL A 50 -15.56 -8.42 18.41
C VAL A 50 -16.70 -7.39 18.38
N GLY A 51 -17.61 -7.41 19.35
CA GLY A 51 -18.71 -6.43 19.45
C GLY A 51 -18.25 -5.00 19.69
N LEU A 52 -17.16 -4.80 20.45
CA LEU A 52 -16.55 -3.48 20.65
C LEU A 52 -15.91 -2.93 19.37
N VAL A 53 -15.27 -3.79 18.57
CA VAL A 53 -14.65 -3.41 17.28
C VAL A 53 -15.70 -3.02 16.25
N VAL A 54 -16.83 -3.73 16.19
CA VAL A 54 -17.94 -3.44 15.23
C VAL A 54 -18.64 -2.11 15.52
N LEU A 55 -18.58 -1.59 16.75
CA LEU A 55 -19.26 -0.34 17.13
C LEU A 55 -18.47 0.94 16.73
N ILE A 56 -17.22 0.82 16.29
CA ILE A 56 -16.27 1.96 16.21
C ILE A 56 -16.03 2.48 14.77
N THR A 57 -16.35 1.72 13.72
CA THR A 57 -15.87 2.03 12.36
C THR A 57 -16.94 2.07 11.27
N THR A 58 -17.08 3.22 10.62
CA THR A 58 -17.76 3.40 9.32
C THR A 58 -16.84 4.07 8.31
N GLY A 59 -16.66 3.43 7.15
CA GLY A 59 -16.15 4.06 5.92
C GLY A 59 -14.65 3.90 5.66
N VAL A 60 -14.31 3.05 4.68
CA VAL A 60 -13.18 3.14 3.71
C VAL A 60 -13.44 2.07 2.62
N THR A 61 -12.81 2.20 1.45
CA THR A 61 -13.03 1.33 0.28
C THR A 61 -11.75 0.61 -0.17
N ALA A 62 -11.91 -0.50 -0.89
CA ALA A 62 -10.84 -1.45 -1.20
C ALA A 62 -9.65 -0.90 -2.02
N THR A 63 -8.46 -1.38 -1.69
CA THR A 63 -7.19 -1.04 -2.34
C THR A 63 -6.78 -2.10 -3.40
N PRO A 64 -6.19 -1.69 -4.54
CA PRO A 64 -5.64 -2.61 -5.53
C PRO A 64 -4.31 -3.25 -5.07
N ASP A 65 -3.73 -4.09 -5.94
CA ASP A 65 -2.42 -4.74 -5.76
C ASP A 65 -1.28 -3.70 -5.83
N VAL A 66 -0.88 -3.17 -4.67
CA VAL A 66 0.03 -2.03 -4.53
C VAL A 66 1.41 -2.44 -4.00
N GLY A 67 2.48 -1.92 -4.63
CA GLY A 67 3.85 -2.23 -4.26
C GLY A 67 4.27 -1.71 -2.87
N PRO A 68 5.40 -2.18 -2.31
CA PRO A 68 5.82 -1.87 -0.93
C PRO A 68 6.07 -0.38 -0.68
N VAL A 69 6.45 0.39 -1.71
CA VAL A 69 6.53 1.86 -1.64
C VAL A 69 5.17 2.45 -1.30
N VAL A 70 4.12 2.05 -2.01
CA VAL A 70 2.75 2.56 -1.84
C VAL A 70 2.14 2.07 -0.53
N LEU A 71 2.43 0.85 -0.10
CA LEU A 71 2.03 0.37 1.22
C LEU A 71 2.55 1.26 2.36
N SER A 72 3.67 1.96 2.20
CA SER A 72 4.15 2.93 3.20
C SER A 72 3.37 4.25 3.23
N PHE A 73 2.61 4.57 2.17
CA PHE A 73 1.71 5.74 2.11
C PHE A 73 0.25 5.39 2.44
N VAL A 74 -0.24 4.29 1.87
CA VAL A 74 -1.61 3.77 2.08
C VAL A 74 -1.81 3.34 3.51
N ALA A 75 -0.81 2.73 4.15
CA ALA A 75 -0.84 2.57 5.59
C ALA A 75 -0.65 3.96 6.21
N PRO A 76 -1.65 4.49 6.94
CA PRO A 76 -1.37 5.50 7.95
C PRO A 76 -0.54 4.82 9.05
N GLU A 77 -0.48 5.41 10.26
CA GLU A 77 -0.56 4.52 11.41
C GLU A 77 -1.85 3.69 11.24
N ALA A 78 -1.70 2.44 10.77
CA ALA A 78 -2.83 1.60 10.42
C ALA A 78 -3.79 1.61 11.60
N SER A 79 -5.03 2.05 11.35
CA SER A 79 -5.93 2.44 12.43
C SER A 79 -5.98 1.30 13.44
N PRO A 80 -5.96 1.56 14.76
CA PRO A 80 -5.89 0.48 15.74
C PRO A 80 -6.96 -0.60 15.50
N THR A 81 -8.11 -0.18 14.97
CA THR A 81 -9.18 -1.02 14.44
C THR A 81 -8.81 -1.87 13.21
N SER A 82 -8.22 -1.34 12.13
CA SER A 82 -7.84 -2.18 10.97
C SER A 82 -6.72 -3.16 11.29
N VAL A 83 -5.73 -2.76 12.11
CA VAL A 83 -4.71 -3.68 12.65
C VAL A 83 -5.38 -4.79 13.47
N VAL A 84 -6.28 -4.45 14.39
CA VAL A 84 -7.02 -5.44 15.18
C VAL A 84 -7.85 -6.38 14.32
N VAL A 85 -8.58 -5.87 13.31
CA VAL A 85 -9.37 -6.71 12.39
C VAL A 85 -8.46 -7.67 11.62
N ARG A 86 -7.34 -7.20 11.07
CA ARG A 86 -6.38 -8.03 10.32
C ARG A 86 -5.70 -9.08 11.21
N VAL A 87 -5.32 -8.71 12.44
CA VAL A 87 -4.79 -9.63 13.45
C VAL A 87 -5.82 -10.70 13.82
N VAL A 88 -7.08 -10.31 14.10
CA VAL A 88 -8.16 -11.24 14.44
C VAL A 88 -8.45 -12.19 13.27
N LEU A 89 -8.47 -11.69 12.03
CA LEU A 89 -8.65 -12.48 10.82
C LEU A 89 -7.55 -13.54 10.68
N VAL A 90 -6.27 -13.13 10.70
CA VAL A 90 -5.12 -14.05 10.56
C VAL A 90 -5.12 -15.09 11.68
N VAL A 91 -5.28 -14.68 12.94
CA VAL A 91 -5.31 -15.60 14.09
C VAL A 91 -6.47 -16.60 13.99
N ALA A 92 -7.68 -16.14 13.62
CA ALA A 92 -8.84 -17.00 13.53
C ALA A 92 -8.75 -17.99 12.35
N SER A 93 -8.33 -17.53 11.17
CA SER A 93 -8.13 -18.39 9.99
C SER A 93 -7.01 -19.41 10.21
N SER A 94 -5.87 -19.01 10.79
CA SER A 94 -4.80 -19.93 11.18
C SER A 94 -5.25 -20.94 12.25
N LEU A 95 -6.07 -20.55 13.22
CA LEU A 95 -6.62 -21.47 14.22
C LEU A 95 -7.56 -22.51 13.58
N VAL A 96 -8.43 -22.08 12.67
CA VAL A 96 -9.34 -22.97 11.92
C VAL A 96 -8.55 -23.95 11.06
N ALA A 97 -7.60 -23.44 10.25
CA ALA A 97 -6.73 -24.25 9.40
C ALA A 97 -5.94 -25.28 10.21
N GLY A 98 -5.29 -24.86 11.29
CA GLY A 98 -4.56 -25.73 12.21
C GLY A 98 -5.43 -26.81 12.84
N LEU A 99 -6.64 -26.47 13.29
CA LEU A 99 -7.61 -27.44 13.82
C LEU A 99 -8.13 -28.42 12.74
N GLY A 100 -8.25 -27.97 11.49
CA GLY A 100 -8.54 -28.81 10.33
C GLY A 100 -7.48 -29.88 10.11
N LEU A 101 -6.21 -29.46 10.07
CA LEU A 101 -5.05 -30.36 9.97
C LEU A 101 -4.95 -31.32 11.17
N ALA A 102 -5.12 -30.81 12.39
CA ALA A 102 -5.01 -31.60 13.62
C ALA A 102 -6.25 -32.46 13.95
N ARG A 103 -7.32 -32.39 13.14
CA ARG A 103 -8.59 -33.12 13.39
C ARG A 103 -8.43 -34.64 13.41
N GLY A 104 -7.39 -35.17 12.75
CA GLY A 104 -6.94 -36.56 12.84
C GLY A 104 -6.59 -37.03 14.27
N VAL A 105 -6.28 -36.09 15.17
CA VAL A 105 -5.81 -36.35 16.54
C VAL A 105 -6.78 -35.83 17.62
N GLY A 106 -7.53 -34.77 17.35
CA GLY A 106 -8.22 -33.97 18.38
C GLY A 106 -9.43 -34.55 19.15
N GLY A 107 -10.03 -35.66 18.70
CA GLY A 107 -11.24 -36.22 19.34
C GLY A 107 -12.49 -35.29 19.25
N PRO A 108 -13.56 -35.58 20.00
CA PRO A 108 -14.81 -34.80 19.92
C PRO A 108 -14.67 -33.38 20.48
N ALA A 109 -13.86 -33.17 21.54
CA ALA A 109 -13.65 -31.85 22.15
C ALA A 109 -13.07 -30.83 21.16
N ALA A 110 -12.10 -31.23 20.33
CA ALA A 110 -11.55 -30.37 19.29
C ALA A 110 -12.58 -29.96 18.22
N THR A 111 -13.65 -30.75 18.01
CA THR A 111 -14.72 -30.41 17.07
C THR A 111 -15.61 -29.28 17.59
N ALA A 112 -15.82 -29.19 18.91
CA ALA A 112 -16.53 -28.06 19.51
C ALA A 112 -15.72 -26.75 19.40
N VAL A 113 -14.42 -26.81 19.73
CA VAL A 113 -13.49 -25.67 19.60
C VAL A 113 -13.41 -25.19 18.15
N LEU A 114 -13.31 -26.11 17.18
CA LEU A 114 -13.27 -25.78 15.76
C LEU A 114 -14.52 -25.06 15.27
N ARG A 115 -15.72 -25.43 15.74
CA ARG A 115 -16.96 -24.73 15.37
C ARG A 115 -16.97 -23.29 15.90
N GLY A 116 -16.52 -23.06 17.14
CA GLY A 116 -16.38 -21.71 17.70
C GLY A 116 -15.37 -20.86 16.93
N ALA A 117 -14.19 -21.43 16.63
CA ALA A 117 -13.16 -20.77 15.83
C ALA A 117 -13.64 -20.42 14.42
N ALA A 118 -14.40 -21.32 13.77
CA ALA A 118 -14.93 -21.10 12.43
C ALA A 118 -15.99 -19.98 12.37
N VAL A 119 -16.83 -19.86 13.39
CA VAL A 119 -17.77 -18.72 13.49
C VAL A 119 -17.00 -17.41 13.68
N ALA A 120 -16.00 -17.38 14.55
CA ALA A 120 -15.18 -16.18 14.76
C ALA A 120 -14.42 -15.76 13.50
N ALA A 121 -13.80 -16.71 12.78
CA ALA A 121 -13.13 -16.46 11.50
C ALA A 121 -14.11 -15.95 10.44
N GLY A 122 -15.28 -16.58 10.29
CA GLY A 122 -16.30 -16.15 9.34
C GLY A 122 -16.80 -14.72 9.59
N VAL A 123 -17.01 -14.34 10.86
CA VAL A 123 -17.37 -12.96 11.23
C VAL A 123 -16.23 -11.99 10.92
N ALA A 124 -14.97 -12.33 11.25
CA ALA A 124 -13.82 -11.48 10.96
C ALA A 124 -13.62 -11.23 9.45
N VAL A 125 -13.78 -12.27 8.63
CA VAL A 125 -13.72 -12.17 7.15
C VAL A 125 -14.81 -11.23 6.63
N VAL A 126 -16.05 -11.34 7.13
CA VAL A 126 -17.16 -10.46 6.71
C VAL A 126 -16.94 -9.02 7.16
N VAL A 127 -16.42 -8.78 8.37
CA VAL A 127 -16.08 -7.43 8.84
C VAL A 127 -14.98 -6.81 7.97
N ALA A 128 -13.91 -7.55 7.65
CA ALA A 128 -12.86 -7.09 6.74
C ALA A 128 -13.41 -6.74 5.33
N GLY A 129 -14.35 -7.54 4.81
CA GLY A 129 -15.04 -7.24 3.55
C GLY A 129 -15.92 -5.98 3.59
N ILE A 130 -16.58 -5.70 4.73
CA ILE A 130 -17.38 -4.48 4.93
C ILE A 130 -16.50 -3.24 5.06
N LEU A 131 -15.31 -3.36 5.67
CA LEU A 131 -14.34 -2.27 5.82
C LEU A 131 -13.54 -1.99 4.53
N GLY A 132 -13.75 -2.79 3.47
CA GLY A 132 -13.07 -2.65 2.18
C GLY A 132 -11.72 -3.36 2.09
N ASP A 133 -11.13 -3.83 3.19
CA ASP A 133 -9.78 -4.44 3.22
C ASP A 133 -9.63 -5.69 2.33
N ALA A 134 -10.73 -6.32 1.91
CA ALA A 134 -10.72 -7.46 0.99
C ALA A 134 -11.87 -7.40 -0.03
N GLY A 135 -11.57 -7.74 -1.29
CA GLY A 135 -12.58 -7.85 -2.34
C GLY A 135 -13.58 -8.98 -2.07
N TRP A 136 -14.88 -8.74 -2.32
CA TRP A 136 -15.97 -9.71 -2.07
C TRP A 136 -15.74 -11.15 -2.58
N PRO A 137 -15.08 -11.41 -3.72
CA PRO A 137 -14.75 -12.78 -4.14
C PRO A 137 -13.76 -13.48 -3.18
N ALA A 138 -12.77 -12.77 -2.66
CA ALA A 138 -11.81 -13.29 -1.69
C ALA A 138 -12.50 -13.55 -0.33
N VAL A 139 -13.31 -12.59 0.13
CA VAL A 139 -14.17 -12.71 1.32
C VAL A 139 -15.05 -13.98 1.22
N ALA A 140 -15.74 -14.19 0.09
CA ALA A 140 -16.57 -15.36 -0.14
C ALA A 140 -15.77 -16.67 -0.14
N GLY A 141 -14.60 -16.69 -0.81
CA GLY A 141 -13.69 -17.84 -0.81
C GLY A 141 -13.20 -18.21 0.59
N HIS A 142 -12.81 -17.21 1.39
CA HIS A 142 -12.35 -17.40 2.76
C HIS A 142 -13.48 -17.93 3.69
N VAL A 143 -14.70 -17.37 3.62
CA VAL A 143 -15.87 -17.90 4.36
C VAL A 143 -16.18 -19.34 3.97
N LEU A 144 -16.14 -19.67 2.68
CA LEU A 144 -16.38 -21.03 2.19
C LEU A 144 -15.32 -22.03 2.70
N LEU A 145 -14.04 -21.65 2.68
CA LEU A 145 -12.97 -22.49 3.23
C LEU A 145 -13.13 -22.72 4.74
N VAL A 146 -13.43 -21.66 5.51
CA VAL A 146 -13.68 -21.75 6.96
C VAL A 146 -14.87 -22.67 7.26
N ALA A 147 -15.98 -22.52 6.54
CA ALA A 147 -17.16 -23.39 6.67
C ALA A 147 -16.87 -24.85 6.27
N ALA A 148 -16.10 -25.06 5.20
CA ALA A 148 -15.67 -26.38 4.73
C ALA A 148 -14.80 -27.07 5.78
N VAL A 149 -13.83 -26.39 6.40
CA VAL A 149 -13.01 -26.96 7.48
C VAL A 149 -13.88 -27.40 8.66
N ALA A 150 -14.89 -26.61 9.05
CA ALA A 150 -15.77 -26.96 10.16
C ALA A 150 -16.66 -28.19 9.88
N THR A 151 -17.23 -28.27 8.67
CA THR A 151 -18.31 -29.21 8.33
C THR A 151 -17.85 -30.53 7.71
N LEU A 152 -16.73 -30.54 6.96
CA LEU A 152 -16.32 -31.70 6.17
C LEU A 152 -15.81 -32.89 7.02
N PRO A 153 -15.89 -34.13 6.49
CA PRO A 153 -15.33 -35.31 7.13
C PRO A 153 -13.80 -35.23 7.21
N ARG A 154 -13.22 -36.02 8.13
CA ARG A 154 -11.85 -35.90 8.65
C ARG A 154 -10.74 -35.72 7.58
N ARG A 155 -10.80 -36.46 6.47
CA ARG A 155 -9.82 -36.35 5.37
C ARG A 155 -9.99 -35.04 4.58
N SER A 156 -11.22 -34.72 4.20
CA SER A 156 -11.56 -33.52 3.44
C SER A 156 -11.37 -32.23 4.27
N ALA A 157 -11.60 -32.27 5.59
CA ALA A 157 -11.31 -31.16 6.49
C ALA A 157 -9.80 -30.85 6.62
N ALA A 158 -8.93 -31.85 6.48
CA ALA A 158 -7.48 -31.63 6.44
C ALA A 158 -7.05 -30.97 5.11
N VAL A 159 -7.66 -31.35 3.97
CA VAL A 159 -7.43 -30.69 2.68
C VAL A 159 -7.93 -29.23 2.70
N ALA A 160 -9.15 -29.00 3.20
CA ALA A 160 -9.67 -27.64 3.38
C ALA A 160 -8.79 -26.82 4.35
N GLY A 161 -8.24 -27.45 5.40
CA GLY A 161 -7.32 -26.80 6.33
C GLY A 161 -5.98 -26.44 5.70
N ALA A 162 -5.46 -27.28 4.80
CA ALA A 162 -4.26 -26.97 4.02
C ALA A 162 -4.50 -25.84 3.00
N LEU A 163 -5.67 -25.81 2.35
CA LEU A 163 -6.06 -24.72 1.44
C LEU A 163 -6.28 -23.39 2.19
N LEU A 164 -6.88 -23.44 3.38
CA LEU A 164 -7.01 -22.26 4.25
C LEU A 164 -5.64 -21.77 4.77
N ALA A 165 -4.74 -22.69 5.13
CA ALA A 165 -3.36 -22.34 5.48
C ALA A 165 -2.62 -21.70 4.29
N GLY A 166 -2.80 -22.25 3.08
CA GLY A 166 -2.20 -21.73 1.85
C GLY A 166 -2.74 -20.35 1.45
N THR A 167 -4.03 -20.09 1.66
CA THR A 167 -4.63 -18.76 1.40
C THR A 167 -4.20 -17.72 2.42
N VAL A 168 -4.16 -18.04 3.73
CA VAL A 168 -3.57 -17.15 4.75
C VAL A 168 -2.09 -16.88 4.46
N ALA A 169 -1.31 -17.91 4.11
CA ALA A 169 0.10 -17.74 3.80
C ALA A 169 0.31 -16.93 2.51
N LEU A 170 -0.58 -17.05 1.52
CA LEU A 170 -0.58 -16.23 0.30
C LEU A 170 -0.98 -14.78 0.59
N GLU A 171 -2.02 -14.53 1.41
CA GLU A 171 -2.42 -13.17 1.81
C GLU A 171 -1.34 -12.44 2.61
N VAL A 172 -0.57 -13.17 3.43
CA VAL A 172 0.62 -12.63 4.10
C VAL A 172 1.74 -12.38 3.08
N ALA A 173 2.04 -13.37 2.22
CA ALA A 173 3.15 -13.27 1.26
C ALA A 173 2.92 -12.25 0.13
N LEU A 174 1.68 -11.94 -0.26
CA LEU A 174 1.38 -10.94 -1.30
C LEU A 174 1.74 -9.50 -0.88
N VAL A 175 1.99 -9.25 0.41
CA VAL A 175 2.44 -7.96 0.95
C VAL A 175 3.96 -7.76 0.74
N GLY A 176 4.72 -8.83 0.48
CA GLY A 176 6.18 -8.81 0.36
C GLY A 176 6.70 -9.48 -0.91
N TRP A 177 7.87 -9.05 -1.38
CA TRP A 177 8.56 -9.69 -2.52
C TRP A 177 9.99 -10.05 -2.11
N GLY A 178 10.48 -11.22 -2.56
CA GLY A 178 11.84 -11.69 -2.28
C GLY A 178 11.98 -12.53 -1.00
N ALA A 179 13.17 -12.51 -0.39
CA ALA A 179 13.50 -13.39 0.74
C ALA A 179 12.63 -13.15 1.99
N ALA A 180 12.21 -11.91 2.24
CA ALA A 180 11.27 -11.56 3.31
C ALA A 180 9.94 -12.32 3.16
N ALA A 181 9.38 -12.41 1.95
CA ALA A 181 8.14 -13.14 1.69
C ALA A 181 8.27 -14.64 2.00
N VAL A 182 9.45 -15.24 1.82
CA VAL A 182 9.71 -16.64 2.21
C VAL A 182 9.75 -16.79 3.74
N VAL A 183 10.36 -15.84 4.45
CA VAL A 183 10.39 -15.82 5.92
C VAL A 183 8.96 -15.65 6.48
N GLU A 184 8.16 -14.76 5.89
CA GLU A 184 6.76 -14.51 6.25
C GLU A 184 5.85 -15.72 5.93
N LEU A 185 6.03 -16.36 4.77
CA LEU A 185 5.34 -17.60 4.40
C LEU A 185 5.64 -18.73 5.40
N LEU A 186 6.91 -18.92 5.75
CA LEU A 186 7.33 -19.91 6.76
C LEU A 186 6.77 -19.57 8.14
N ALA A 187 6.74 -18.30 8.53
CA ALA A 187 6.12 -17.85 9.76
C ALA A 187 4.61 -18.15 9.78
N ALA A 188 3.87 -17.90 8.69
CA ALA A 188 2.45 -18.21 8.57
C ALA A 188 2.14 -19.72 8.63
N VAL A 189 2.97 -20.57 8.03
CA VAL A 189 2.85 -22.04 8.11
C VAL A 189 3.14 -22.54 9.53
N VAL A 190 4.17 -22.01 10.20
CA VAL A 190 4.49 -22.33 11.60
C VAL A 190 3.38 -21.84 12.53
N LEU A 191 2.87 -20.62 12.36
CA LEU A 191 1.73 -20.04 13.09
C LEU A 191 0.52 -20.98 13.04
N THR A 192 0.14 -21.38 11.83
CA THR A 192 -1.04 -22.21 11.54
C THR A 192 -0.91 -23.64 12.09
N THR A 193 0.27 -24.25 11.98
CA THR A 193 0.49 -25.60 12.54
C THR A 193 0.61 -25.57 14.07
N ALA A 194 1.23 -24.53 14.64
CA ALA A 194 1.34 -24.33 16.08
C ALA A 194 -0.03 -24.16 16.76
N SER A 195 -0.89 -23.29 16.22
CA SER A 195 -2.22 -23.00 16.79
C SER A 195 -3.12 -24.23 16.82
N GLY A 196 -3.09 -25.05 15.76
CA GLY A 196 -3.81 -26.33 15.70
C GLY A 196 -3.34 -27.34 16.76
N LEU A 197 -2.02 -27.49 16.90
CA LEU A 197 -1.42 -28.37 17.92
C LEU A 197 -1.69 -27.88 19.35
N ALA A 198 -1.63 -26.56 19.57
CA ALA A 198 -1.93 -25.92 20.85
C ALA A 198 -3.37 -26.20 21.30
N ALA A 199 -4.34 -26.01 20.40
CA ALA A 199 -5.75 -26.23 20.70
C ALA A 199 -6.06 -27.71 21.01
N VAL A 200 -5.44 -28.65 20.28
CA VAL A 200 -5.55 -30.09 20.56
C VAL A 200 -4.84 -30.50 21.86
N ALA A 201 -3.74 -29.84 22.23
CA ALA A 201 -3.10 -30.03 23.54
C ALA A 201 -4.05 -29.56 24.66
N ALA A 202 -4.57 -28.34 24.55
CA ALA A 202 -5.45 -27.72 25.53
C ALA A 202 -6.73 -28.53 25.75
N SER A 203 -7.37 -29.01 24.68
CA SER A 203 -8.60 -29.81 24.79
C SER A 203 -8.41 -31.14 25.53
N ARG A 204 -7.18 -31.68 25.55
CA ARG A 204 -6.83 -32.95 26.23
C ARG A 204 -6.43 -32.77 27.70
N LEU A 205 -6.13 -31.56 28.16
CA LEU A 205 -5.74 -31.30 29.57
C LEU A 205 -6.86 -31.64 30.57
N GLY A 206 -8.11 -31.75 30.10
CA GLY A 206 -9.28 -32.10 30.91
C GLY A 206 -9.45 -33.60 31.20
N ASP A 207 -8.74 -34.49 30.51
CA ASP A 207 -8.98 -35.95 30.56
C ASP A 207 -7.87 -36.75 31.29
N GLY A 208 -6.70 -36.14 31.52
CA GLY A 208 -5.60 -36.75 32.28
C GLY A 208 -4.24 -36.73 31.56
N PRO A 209 -3.11 -36.86 32.28
CA PRO A 209 -1.78 -36.76 31.69
C PRO A 209 -1.31 -38.08 31.05
N ASP A 210 -1.94 -38.48 29.94
CA ASP A 210 -1.52 -39.64 29.15
C ASP A 210 -0.22 -39.38 28.38
N ALA A 211 0.50 -40.45 28.00
CA ALA A 211 1.75 -40.36 27.24
C ALA A 211 1.62 -39.58 25.91
N GLY A 212 0.42 -39.53 25.32
CA GLY A 212 0.11 -38.69 24.16
C GLY A 212 0.20 -37.19 24.44
N SER A 213 -0.19 -36.72 25.63
CA SER A 213 -0.12 -35.30 26.01
C SER A 213 1.32 -34.78 26.04
N VAL A 214 2.26 -35.59 26.53
CA VAL A 214 3.69 -35.26 26.58
C VAL A 214 4.29 -35.15 25.18
N ARG A 215 3.87 -36.00 24.23
CA ARG A 215 4.30 -35.90 22.82
C ARG A 215 3.80 -34.61 22.17
N VAL A 216 2.52 -34.25 22.36
CA VAL A 216 1.95 -33.00 21.82
C VAL A 216 2.61 -31.77 22.45
N ALA A 217 2.89 -31.78 23.76
CA ALA A 217 3.60 -30.68 24.44
C ALA A 217 5.03 -30.50 23.90
N ARG A 218 5.78 -31.60 23.69
CA ARG A 218 7.12 -31.54 23.06
C ARG A 218 7.06 -31.03 21.62
N LEU A 219 6.06 -31.45 20.85
CA LEU A 219 5.86 -30.96 19.49
C LEU A 219 5.53 -29.46 19.48
N GLY A 220 4.68 -28.99 20.41
CA GLY A 220 4.36 -27.57 20.57
C GLY A 220 5.58 -26.72 20.93
N VAL A 221 6.46 -27.19 21.83
CA VAL A 221 7.73 -26.50 22.16
C VAL A 221 8.69 -26.49 20.96
N ALA A 222 8.80 -27.59 20.21
CA ALA A 222 9.64 -27.64 19.02
C ALA A 222 9.14 -26.68 17.93
N VAL A 223 7.83 -26.59 17.70
CA VAL A 223 7.22 -25.66 16.75
C VAL A 223 7.34 -24.20 17.22
N ALA A 224 7.19 -23.92 18.52
CA ALA A 224 7.41 -22.59 19.08
C ALA A 224 8.87 -22.11 18.94
N LEU A 225 9.84 -23.01 19.17
CA LEU A 225 11.26 -22.73 18.93
C LEU A 225 11.55 -22.54 17.42
N ALA A 226 10.94 -23.33 16.55
CA ALA A 226 11.04 -23.14 15.10
C ALA A 226 10.46 -21.78 14.66
N GLY A 227 9.39 -21.30 15.29
CA GLY A 227 8.81 -19.97 15.04
C GLY A 227 9.66 -18.80 15.52
N ALA A 228 10.57 -19.00 16.48
CA ALA A 228 11.54 -17.99 16.89
C ALA A 228 12.65 -17.79 15.85
N VAL A 229 12.93 -18.78 15.00
CA VAL A 229 13.99 -18.71 13.98
C VAL A 229 13.69 -17.65 12.90
N PRO A 230 12.49 -17.58 12.28
CA PRO A 230 12.09 -16.47 11.40
C PRO A 230 12.29 -15.08 12.03
N GLY A 231 11.86 -14.90 13.29
CA GLY A 231 12.02 -13.61 13.99
C GLY A 231 13.47 -13.24 14.26
N ALA A 232 14.31 -14.22 14.63
CA ALA A 232 15.75 -14.02 14.81
C ALA A 232 16.47 -13.77 13.47
N VAL A 233 16.06 -14.44 12.39
CA VAL A 233 16.60 -14.20 11.03
C VAL A 233 16.23 -12.80 10.55
N ALA A 234 14.98 -12.37 10.72
CA ALA A 234 14.56 -11.00 10.40
C ALA A 234 15.36 -9.94 11.18
N LEU A 235 15.63 -10.18 12.48
CA LEU A 235 16.49 -9.32 13.30
C LEU A 235 17.97 -9.28 12.87
N VAL A 236 18.45 -10.28 12.12
CA VAL A 236 19.84 -10.37 11.64
C VAL A 236 19.98 -9.88 10.19
N VAL A 237 18.97 -10.09 9.35
CA VAL A 237 18.98 -9.74 7.92
C VAL A 237 18.45 -8.32 7.68
N ASP A 238 17.28 -8.01 8.24
CA ASP A 238 16.60 -6.72 8.12
C ASP A 238 16.70 -5.90 9.43
N GLY A 239 17.73 -6.21 10.23
CA GLY A 239 17.88 -5.74 11.60
C GLY A 239 17.75 -4.22 11.71
N PRO A 240 16.68 -3.68 12.36
CA PRO A 240 16.57 -2.25 12.59
C PRO A 240 17.83 -1.75 13.31
N GLY A 241 18.33 -0.59 12.89
CA GLY A 241 19.39 0.09 13.65
C GLY A 241 18.94 0.29 15.10
N LEU A 242 19.87 0.38 16.04
CA LEU A 242 19.53 0.51 17.48
C LEU A 242 18.58 1.69 17.77
N ALA A 243 18.54 2.71 16.91
CA ALA A 243 17.56 3.80 16.95
C ALA A 243 16.11 3.36 16.61
N ASP A 244 15.91 2.53 15.58
CA ASP A 244 14.57 2.06 15.15
C ASP A 244 13.92 1.11 16.17
N LEU A 245 14.72 0.44 17.00
CA LEU A 245 14.24 -0.41 18.09
C LEU A 245 13.46 0.35 19.18
N THR A 246 13.72 1.65 19.33
CA THR A 246 13.03 2.52 20.31
C THR A 246 12.21 3.63 19.65
N GLY A 247 12.56 4.06 18.43
CA GLY A 247 11.84 5.10 17.68
C GLY A 247 10.61 4.61 16.91
N SER A 248 10.42 3.30 16.71
CA SER A 248 9.30 2.73 15.96
C SER A 248 8.47 1.74 16.78
N VAL A 249 7.17 1.60 16.48
CA VAL A 249 6.31 0.57 17.08
C VAL A 249 6.74 -0.85 16.67
N ARG A 250 7.41 -1.00 15.51
CA ARG A 250 7.91 -2.28 15.00
C ARG A 250 9.06 -2.82 15.85
N GLY A 251 9.92 -1.96 16.38
CA GLY A 251 11.04 -2.29 17.27
C GLY A 251 10.67 -3.20 18.46
N PRO A 252 9.86 -2.74 19.44
CA PRO A 252 9.50 -3.52 20.62
C PRO A 252 8.65 -4.76 20.28
N VAL A 253 7.83 -4.72 19.21
CA VAL A 253 7.11 -5.91 18.72
C VAL A 253 8.07 -6.99 18.24
N THR A 254 9.13 -6.60 17.51
CA THR A 254 10.14 -7.53 16.99
C THR A 254 11.00 -8.12 18.11
N VAL A 255 11.33 -7.33 19.14
CA VAL A 255 12.00 -7.83 20.36
C VAL A 255 11.09 -8.79 21.14
N ALA A 256 9.81 -8.46 21.33
CA ALA A 256 8.84 -9.32 21.99
C ALA A 256 8.67 -10.66 21.27
N LEU A 257 8.74 -10.66 19.93
CA LEU A 257 8.66 -11.86 19.10
C LEU A 257 9.78 -12.87 19.29
N VAL A 258 10.99 -12.41 19.61
CA VAL A 258 12.11 -13.32 19.92
C VAL A 258 12.15 -13.63 21.42
N ALA A 259 11.88 -12.64 22.28
CA ALA A 259 11.95 -12.80 23.73
C ALA A 259 10.84 -13.72 24.29
N LEU A 260 9.59 -13.59 23.84
CA LEU A 260 8.46 -14.35 24.39
C LEU A 260 8.54 -15.87 24.12
N PRO A 261 8.84 -16.36 22.90
CA PRO A 261 9.02 -17.80 22.65
C PRO A 261 10.22 -18.37 23.40
N LEU A 262 11.33 -17.63 23.49
CA LEU A 262 12.52 -18.07 24.23
C LEU A 262 12.25 -18.14 25.75
N ALA A 263 11.55 -17.15 26.31
CA ALA A 263 11.13 -17.18 27.71
C ALA A 263 10.15 -18.35 27.99
N ALA A 264 9.18 -18.58 27.11
CA ALA A 264 8.26 -19.71 27.21
C ALA A 264 9.00 -21.06 27.12
N ALA A 265 9.93 -21.22 26.18
CA ALA A 265 10.75 -22.43 26.08
C ALA A 265 11.65 -22.64 27.31
N GLY A 266 12.26 -21.57 27.84
CA GLY A 266 13.06 -21.58 29.05
C GLY A 266 12.27 -22.00 30.30
N LEU A 267 11.03 -21.53 30.44
CA LEU A 267 10.12 -21.94 31.53
C LEU A 267 9.64 -23.40 31.41
N LEU A 268 9.57 -23.95 30.19
CA LEU A 268 9.09 -25.32 29.95
C LEU A 268 10.20 -26.38 29.97
N ALA A 269 11.45 -26.02 29.68
CA ALA A 269 12.57 -26.95 29.68
C ALA A 269 12.80 -27.69 31.03
N PRO A 270 12.67 -27.05 32.22
CA PRO A 270 12.75 -27.76 33.50
C PRO A 270 11.63 -28.79 33.67
N GLY A 271 10.40 -28.43 33.28
CA GLY A 271 9.23 -29.31 33.35
C GLY A 271 9.34 -30.54 32.43
N LEU A 272 10.04 -30.41 31.31
CA LEU A 272 10.33 -31.52 30.38
C LEU A 272 11.49 -32.42 30.85
N ARG A 273 12.39 -31.92 31.71
CA ARG A 273 13.51 -32.66 32.29
C ARG A 273 13.18 -33.33 33.63
N ALA A 274 12.23 -32.79 34.39
CA ALA A 274 11.80 -33.35 35.67
C ALA A 274 11.21 -34.77 35.50
N ARG A 275 11.91 -35.79 36.01
CA ARG A 275 11.42 -37.18 36.03
C ARG A 275 10.17 -37.27 36.90
N THR A 276 9.04 -37.66 36.28
CA THR A 276 7.76 -38.24 36.79
C THR A 276 7.14 -37.85 38.15
N SER A 277 7.89 -37.48 39.19
CA SER A 277 7.43 -37.22 40.56
C SER A 277 6.80 -35.84 40.77
N SER A 278 6.91 -34.91 39.82
CA SER A 278 6.25 -33.59 39.92
C SER A 278 4.72 -33.74 39.95
N GLY A 279 4.08 -33.21 40.99
CA GLY A 279 2.65 -33.40 41.23
C GLY A 279 1.78 -32.99 40.04
N ALA A 280 0.63 -33.66 39.86
CA ALA A 280 -0.29 -33.39 38.74
C ALA A 280 -0.72 -31.91 38.65
N ARG A 281 -0.72 -31.19 39.77
CA ARG A 281 -0.95 -29.73 39.86
C ARG A 281 0.10 -28.93 39.08
N GLN A 282 1.40 -29.17 39.34
CA GLN A 282 2.50 -28.47 38.68
C GLN A 282 2.50 -28.72 37.16
N ARG A 283 2.15 -29.93 36.73
CA ARG A 283 1.96 -30.26 35.29
C ARG A 283 0.81 -29.49 34.64
N ARG A 284 -0.32 -29.29 35.35
CA ARG A 284 -1.44 -28.47 34.87
C ARG A 284 -1.08 -26.98 34.82
N GLU A 285 -0.35 -26.47 35.81
CA GLU A 285 0.11 -25.08 35.83
C GLU A 285 1.11 -24.81 34.70
N LEU A 286 2.14 -25.65 34.51
CA LEU A 286 3.06 -25.57 33.38
C LEU A 286 2.36 -25.63 32.02
N ALA A 287 1.34 -26.49 31.86
CA ALA A 287 0.58 -26.57 30.62
C ALA A 287 -0.25 -25.28 30.34
N ARG A 288 -0.79 -24.63 31.38
CA ARG A 288 -1.46 -23.33 31.25
C ARG A 288 -0.49 -22.24 30.82
N TRP A 289 0.67 -22.15 31.48
CA TRP A 289 1.73 -21.21 31.09
C TRP A 289 2.23 -21.46 29.66
N ALA A 290 2.37 -22.73 29.24
CA ALA A 290 2.70 -23.09 27.86
C ALA A 290 1.66 -22.56 26.85
N SER A 291 0.37 -22.78 27.12
CA SER A 291 -0.71 -22.32 26.24
C SER A 291 -0.81 -20.79 26.19
N GLY A 292 -0.57 -20.09 27.31
CA GLY A 292 -0.56 -18.63 27.36
C GLY A 292 0.63 -18.03 26.60
N GLY A 293 1.84 -18.57 26.82
CA GLY A 293 3.04 -18.14 26.10
C GLY A 293 2.95 -18.38 24.59
N LEU A 294 2.36 -19.50 24.17
CA LEU A 294 2.13 -19.78 22.76
C LEU A 294 1.06 -18.85 22.17
N ALA A 295 -0.06 -18.59 22.86
CA ALA A 295 -1.06 -17.64 22.40
C ALA A 295 -0.50 -16.21 22.25
N LEU A 296 0.37 -15.77 23.16
CA LEU A 296 1.09 -14.49 23.07
C LEU A 296 2.05 -14.46 21.87
N ALA A 297 2.81 -15.53 21.63
CA ALA A 297 3.70 -15.62 20.47
C ALA A 297 2.93 -15.60 19.13
N LEU A 298 1.80 -16.31 19.05
CA LEU A 298 0.91 -16.27 17.87
C LEU A 298 0.32 -14.87 17.65
N GLY A 299 -0.11 -14.20 18.73
CA GLY A 299 -0.62 -12.83 18.67
C GLY A 299 0.45 -11.84 18.20
N ALA A 300 1.68 -11.94 18.71
CA ALA A 300 2.80 -11.09 18.30
C ALA A 300 3.19 -11.31 16.82
N LEU A 301 3.14 -12.55 16.33
CA LEU A 301 3.37 -12.87 14.91
C LEU A 301 2.28 -12.28 14.01
N ALA A 302 1.02 -12.39 14.41
CA ALA A 302 -0.09 -11.78 13.68
C ALA A 302 -0.02 -10.25 13.68
N VAL A 303 0.41 -9.62 14.79
CA VAL A 303 0.66 -8.17 14.83
C VAL A 303 1.79 -7.79 13.87
N LEU A 304 2.90 -8.55 13.81
CA LEU A 304 3.99 -8.25 12.87
C LEU A 304 3.54 -8.36 11.41
N GLY A 305 2.77 -9.40 11.05
CA GLY A 305 2.20 -9.54 9.71
C GLY A 305 1.11 -8.50 9.36
N ALA A 306 0.58 -7.79 10.37
CA ALA A 306 -0.33 -6.66 10.19
C ALA A 306 0.39 -5.30 10.17
N LEU A 307 1.63 -5.20 10.66
CA LEU A 307 2.41 -3.96 10.63
C LEU A 307 2.95 -3.68 9.21
N PRO A 308 2.80 -2.44 8.69
CA PRO A 308 3.30 -2.09 7.37
C PRO A 308 4.81 -2.33 7.28
N SER A 309 5.25 -2.88 6.15
CA SER A 309 6.66 -3.22 5.86
C SER A 309 7.59 -2.08 6.24
N ALA A 310 8.76 -2.43 6.83
CA ALA A 310 9.74 -1.42 7.20
C ALA A 310 10.11 -0.59 5.94
N PRO A 311 10.22 0.75 6.05
CA PRO A 311 10.60 1.58 4.91
C PRO A 311 11.92 1.08 4.34
N GLN A 312 11.96 0.67 3.06
CA GLN A 312 13.19 0.15 2.45
C GLN A 312 14.33 1.14 2.69
N PRO A 313 15.50 0.71 3.21
CA PRO A 313 16.58 1.61 3.56
C PRO A 313 17.02 2.42 2.32
N PRO A 314 17.37 3.71 2.49
CA PRO A 314 17.76 4.56 1.36
C PRO A 314 18.95 3.93 0.63
N GLN A 315 18.80 3.70 -0.68
CA GLN A 315 19.82 3.08 -1.52
C GLN A 315 20.58 4.15 -2.28
N ALA A 316 21.91 4.11 -2.19
CA ALA A 316 22.79 5.11 -2.77
C ALA A 316 22.51 5.35 -4.26
N GLY A 317 22.38 6.62 -4.64
CA GLY A 317 22.19 7.08 -6.00
C GLY A 317 20.79 6.86 -6.58
N ARG A 318 19.86 6.22 -5.85
CA ARG A 318 18.47 6.00 -6.31
C ARG A 318 17.55 7.12 -5.86
N ALA A 319 16.43 7.28 -6.57
CA ALA A 319 15.35 8.13 -6.09
C ALA A 319 14.70 7.51 -4.84
N LEU A 320 14.30 8.35 -3.90
CA LEU A 320 13.72 7.95 -2.62
C LEU A 320 12.38 8.66 -2.44
N LEU A 321 11.31 7.89 -2.27
CA LEU A 321 9.99 8.40 -1.94
C LEU A 321 9.66 8.05 -0.48
N ARG A 322 9.21 9.04 0.32
CA ARG A 322 8.85 8.86 1.74
C ARG A 322 7.60 9.65 2.15
N PRO A 323 6.70 9.05 2.95
CA PRO A 323 5.72 9.83 3.69
C PRO A 323 6.44 10.60 4.80
N MET A 324 5.93 11.79 5.13
CA MET A 324 6.40 12.58 6.26
C MET A 324 5.26 13.26 7.01
N SER A 325 5.52 13.65 8.26
CA SER A 325 4.64 14.54 9.03
C SER A 325 5.43 15.81 9.39
N LEU A 326 4.99 16.96 8.87
CA LEU A 326 5.52 18.28 9.25
C LEU A 326 4.53 18.92 10.22
N GLY A 327 4.63 18.51 11.49
CA GLY A 327 3.59 18.78 12.48
C GLY A 327 2.31 18.01 12.15
N THR A 328 1.20 18.73 12.05
CA THR A 328 -0.12 18.18 11.69
C THR A 328 -0.28 17.87 10.20
N GLN A 329 0.57 18.44 9.34
CA GLN A 329 0.49 18.22 7.89
C GLN A 329 1.21 16.94 7.49
N ARG A 330 0.55 16.11 6.69
CA ARG A 330 1.15 14.95 6.01
C ARG A 330 1.50 15.34 4.58
N ALA A 331 2.69 14.95 4.14
CA ALA A 331 3.16 15.17 2.77
C ALA A 331 3.97 13.97 2.28
N ALA A 332 4.16 13.88 0.97
CA ALA A 332 5.12 12.99 0.34
C ALA A 332 6.37 13.78 -0.04
N VAL A 333 7.55 13.22 0.27
CA VAL A 333 8.84 13.74 -0.20
C VAL A 333 9.44 12.78 -1.20
N LEU A 334 9.77 13.30 -2.37
CA LEU A 334 10.62 12.63 -3.35
C LEU A 334 12.00 13.30 -3.35
N VAL A 335 13.05 12.52 -3.16
CA VAL A 335 14.46 12.95 -3.20
C VAL A 335 15.14 12.25 -4.37
N ALA A 336 15.66 13.00 -5.33
CA ALA A 336 16.27 12.44 -6.54
C ALA A 336 17.45 13.30 -7.07
N PRO A 337 18.64 12.72 -7.33
CA PRO A 337 19.08 11.39 -6.91
C PRO A 337 19.58 11.44 -5.45
N THR A 338 19.65 10.31 -4.74
CA THR A 338 20.39 10.25 -3.45
C THR A 338 21.90 10.15 -3.69
N ALA A 339 22.48 11.18 -4.30
CA ALA A 339 23.92 11.28 -4.56
C ALA A 339 24.54 12.47 -3.82
N GLY A 340 25.86 12.49 -3.73
CA GLY A 340 26.56 13.72 -3.35
C GLY A 340 26.48 14.74 -4.50
N GLY A 341 26.22 16.01 -4.16
CA GLY A 341 26.00 17.10 -5.12
C GLY A 341 24.52 17.51 -5.25
N PRO A 342 24.14 18.16 -6.38
CA PRO A 342 22.80 18.68 -6.57
C PRO A 342 21.73 17.59 -6.51
N THR A 343 20.81 17.72 -5.55
CA THR A 343 19.70 16.80 -5.32
C THR A 343 18.39 17.56 -5.41
N LEU A 344 17.50 17.14 -6.31
CA LEU A 344 16.15 17.66 -6.40
C LEU A 344 15.30 17.04 -5.28
N VAL A 345 14.64 17.88 -4.51
CA VAL A 345 13.67 17.50 -3.49
C VAL A 345 12.31 18.07 -3.89
N ARG A 346 11.32 17.20 -4.06
CA ARG A 346 9.91 17.57 -4.25
C ARG A 346 9.14 17.30 -2.97
N LEU A 347 8.35 18.27 -2.55
CA LEU A 347 7.32 18.14 -1.52
C LEU A 347 5.96 18.17 -2.23
N SER A 348 5.11 17.17 -2.02
CA SER A 348 3.70 17.27 -2.43
C SER A 348 2.99 18.33 -1.59
N ASP A 349 1.99 19.00 -2.14
CA ASP A 349 1.27 20.01 -1.36
C ASP A 349 0.41 19.30 -0.31
N GLY A 350 0.83 19.40 0.95
CA GLY A 350 -0.01 19.04 2.10
C GLY A 350 -1.33 19.79 2.01
N ALA A 351 -2.42 19.16 2.42
CA ALA A 351 -3.80 19.52 2.06
C ALA A 351 -4.36 20.82 2.66
N ASP A 352 -3.51 21.78 3.02
CA ASP A 352 -3.87 23.19 3.16
C ASP A 352 -3.74 23.88 1.78
N PRO A 353 -4.83 24.00 0.99
CA PRO A 353 -4.86 25.02 -0.05
C PRO A 353 -4.60 26.36 0.64
N ALA A 354 -3.56 27.08 0.22
CA ALA A 354 -3.10 28.29 0.89
C ALA A 354 -4.30 29.22 1.20
N PRO A 355 -4.65 29.46 2.47
CA PRO A 355 -5.90 30.14 2.83
C PRO A 355 -5.80 31.62 2.47
N GLY A 356 -6.20 31.96 1.25
CA GLY A 356 -6.03 33.30 0.67
C GLY A 356 -5.38 33.34 -0.71
N GLY A 357 -4.91 32.23 -1.28
CA GLY A 357 -4.44 32.15 -2.68
C GLY A 357 -5.56 32.30 -3.73
N GLY A 358 -6.62 33.04 -3.40
CA GLY A 358 -7.78 33.26 -4.24
C GLY A 358 -7.49 34.30 -5.31
N ARG A 359 -6.85 33.88 -6.41
CA ARG A 359 -6.79 34.58 -7.70
C ARG A 359 -6.73 36.12 -7.59
N ASP A 360 -5.54 36.67 -7.41
CA ASP A 360 -5.25 38.12 -7.56
C ASP A 360 -5.56 38.68 -8.98
N GLY A 361 -6.10 37.85 -9.88
CA GLY A 361 -6.61 38.23 -11.20
C GLY A 361 -7.94 39.01 -11.20
N MET A 362 -8.40 39.57 -10.07
CA MET A 362 -9.52 40.52 -10.04
C MET A 362 -9.24 41.85 -9.32
N ASP A 363 -8.16 41.98 -8.55
CA ASP A 363 -7.73 43.27 -7.99
C ASP A 363 -7.04 44.17 -9.04
N GLY A 364 -6.86 43.65 -10.26
CA GLY A 364 -6.40 44.37 -11.46
C GLY A 364 -7.47 45.17 -12.20
N MET A 365 -8.68 45.37 -11.66
CA MET A 365 -9.57 46.43 -12.15
C MET A 365 -9.09 47.80 -11.64
N ASP A 366 -8.03 48.28 -12.28
CA ASP A 366 -7.53 49.65 -12.21
C ASP A 366 -8.68 50.63 -12.53
N MET A 367 -9.25 51.21 -11.48
CA MET A 367 -10.15 52.36 -11.55
C MET A 367 -9.29 53.59 -11.84
N GLY A 368 -8.91 53.69 -13.12
CA GLY A 368 -7.75 54.43 -13.63
C GLY A 368 -7.37 55.75 -12.96
N GLY A 369 -6.07 55.88 -12.68
CA GLY A 369 -5.43 57.19 -12.64
C GLY A 369 -4.33 57.41 -11.60
N MET A 370 -3.28 56.60 -11.58
CA MET A 370 -1.98 57.03 -11.03
C MET A 370 -0.82 56.53 -11.91
N ASP A 371 -0.32 57.41 -12.79
CA ASP A 371 0.88 57.15 -13.57
C ASP A 371 2.13 57.08 -12.69
N GLY A 372 2.90 56.00 -12.83
CA GLY A 372 4.33 55.98 -12.51
C GLY A 372 4.72 55.64 -11.07
N MET A 373 4.70 54.35 -10.72
CA MET A 373 5.70 53.79 -9.81
C MET A 373 6.33 52.51 -10.37
N ASP A 374 7.64 52.44 -10.26
CA ASP A 374 8.52 51.47 -10.90
C ASP A 374 8.48 50.13 -10.14
N MET A 375 7.82 49.12 -10.70
CA MET A 375 7.71 47.78 -10.10
C MET A 375 8.98 46.95 -10.36
N GLY A 376 10.10 47.45 -9.85
CA GLY A 376 11.35 46.69 -9.78
C GLY A 376 11.14 45.44 -8.93
N GLY A 377 11.24 44.27 -9.54
CA GLY A 377 10.93 42.98 -8.92
C GLY A 377 11.79 42.69 -7.69
N THR A 378 11.28 43.05 -6.50
CA THR A 378 11.87 42.65 -5.23
C THR A 378 11.69 41.16 -5.06
N ALA A 379 12.79 40.41 -5.08
CA ALA A 379 12.81 39.04 -4.58
C ALA A 379 12.21 39.05 -3.17
N GLY A 380 11.06 38.38 -3.00
CA GLY A 380 10.29 38.45 -1.77
C GLY A 380 11.14 38.05 -0.56
N ALA A 381 10.99 38.78 0.54
CA ALA A 381 11.50 38.31 1.81
C ALA A 381 10.93 36.90 2.07
N PRO A 382 11.71 35.94 2.59
CA PRO A 382 11.23 34.59 2.82
C PRO A 382 10.04 34.64 3.77
N ASP A 383 8.87 34.24 3.27
CA ASP A 383 7.65 34.15 4.09
C ASP A 383 7.95 33.35 5.36
N ALA A 384 7.53 33.86 6.51
CA ALA A 384 7.78 33.22 7.81
C ALA A 384 7.05 31.86 7.99
N GLY A 385 6.36 31.38 6.95
CA GLY A 385 5.79 30.04 6.81
C GLY A 385 6.30 29.26 5.59
N ALA A 386 7.44 29.62 5.00
CA ALA A 386 8.03 28.89 3.89
C ALA A 386 8.58 27.52 4.33
N TYR A 387 8.30 26.48 3.56
CA TYR A 387 8.97 25.19 3.71
C TYR A 387 10.43 25.32 3.27
N THR A 388 11.34 24.68 4.00
CA THR A 388 12.79 24.63 3.69
C THR A 388 13.33 23.21 3.84
N VAL A 389 14.46 22.94 3.19
CA VAL A 389 15.23 21.69 3.31
C VAL A 389 16.72 21.98 3.46
N SER A 390 17.42 21.20 4.30
CA SER A 390 18.86 21.32 4.53
C SER A 390 19.53 19.95 4.60
N ALA A 391 20.74 19.85 4.04
CA ALA A 391 21.66 18.72 4.17
C ALA A 391 22.75 18.97 5.26
N GLY A 392 22.39 19.71 6.31
CA GLY A 392 23.32 20.18 7.35
C GLY A 392 23.98 21.54 7.05
N GLY A 393 23.71 22.12 5.89
CA GLY A 393 24.12 23.47 5.48
C GLY A 393 23.02 24.52 5.67
N ALA A 394 23.14 25.64 4.94
CA ALA A 394 22.09 26.66 4.88
C ALA A 394 20.77 26.05 4.36
N PRO A 395 19.60 26.35 4.97
CA PRO A 395 18.32 25.88 4.45
C PRO A 395 17.99 26.47 3.08
N VAL A 396 17.57 25.61 2.15
CA VAL A 396 17.07 26.00 0.83
C VAL A 396 15.54 26.07 0.89
N PRO A 397 14.90 27.18 0.49
CA PRO A 397 13.45 27.28 0.43
C PRO A 397 12.88 26.44 -0.72
N PHE A 398 11.71 25.85 -0.50
CA PHE A 398 10.92 25.24 -1.57
C PHE A 398 10.19 26.32 -2.38
N ALA A 399 10.22 26.22 -3.70
CA ALA A 399 9.56 27.11 -4.65
C ALA A 399 8.66 26.33 -5.63
N THR A 400 7.75 27.01 -6.31
CA THR A 400 7.04 26.44 -7.47
C THR A 400 7.99 26.34 -8.68
N ARG A 401 7.66 25.48 -9.64
CA ARG A 401 8.35 25.41 -10.95
C ARG A 401 7.30 25.49 -12.07
N PRO A 402 7.52 26.28 -13.14
CA PRO A 402 6.53 26.40 -14.21
C PRO A 402 6.21 25.04 -14.86
N GLY A 403 4.92 24.76 -15.06
CA GLY A 403 4.46 23.50 -15.64
C GLY A 403 4.60 22.26 -14.75
N ALA A 404 4.93 22.41 -13.46
CA ALA A 404 5.26 21.29 -12.57
C ALA A 404 4.56 21.36 -11.19
N PRO A 405 3.67 20.40 -10.85
CA PRO A 405 2.86 20.48 -9.64
C PRO A 405 3.65 20.14 -8.37
N GLY A 406 3.27 20.77 -7.26
CA GLY A 406 3.94 20.67 -5.97
C GLY A 406 5.08 21.69 -5.81
N ARG A 407 5.87 21.53 -4.75
CA ARG A 407 6.99 22.42 -4.43
C ARG A 407 8.33 21.74 -4.57
N TRP A 408 9.34 22.49 -4.98
CA TRP A 408 10.63 21.99 -5.43
C TRP A 408 11.77 22.77 -4.78
N ALA A 409 12.81 22.06 -4.36
CA ALA A 409 14.08 22.63 -3.91
C ALA A 409 15.23 21.85 -4.55
N VAL A 410 16.33 22.53 -4.85
CA VAL A 410 17.59 21.88 -5.25
C VAL A 410 18.59 22.10 -4.13
N VAL A 411 19.07 21.01 -3.54
CA VAL A 411 19.97 21.02 -2.39
C VAL A 411 21.29 20.40 -2.80
N ASP A 412 22.40 21.10 -2.58
CA ASP A 412 23.72 20.49 -2.65
C ASP A 412 23.92 19.60 -1.41
N VAL A 413 23.89 18.29 -1.61
CA VAL A 413 24.02 17.30 -0.53
C VAL A 413 25.50 16.90 -0.40
N PRO A 414 26.17 17.16 0.74
CA PRO A 414 27.55 16.72 0.95
C PRO A 414 27.70 15.20 0.87
N ALA A 415 28.84 14.71 0.36
CA ALA A 415 29.14 13.29 0.39
C ALA A 415 29.25 12.80 1.85
N GLY A 416 28.56 11.71 2.17
CA GLY A 416 28.46 11.16 3.53
C GLY A 416 27.24 11.62 4.32
N THR A 417 26.38 12.49 3.77
CA THR A 417 25.10 12.85 4.42
C THR A 417 24.17 11.63 4.52
N ASP A 418 23.62 11.42 5.72
CA ASP A 418 22.72 10.32 6.10
C ASP A 418 21.26 10.76 6.30
N ALA A 419 20.99 12.06 6.44
CA ALA A 419 19.65 12.61 6.51
C ALA A 419 19.54 14.04 5.93
N LEU A 420 18.39 14.34 5.32
CA LEU A 420 17.95 15.70 5.01
C LEU A 420 16.96 16.15 6.08
N THR A 421 17.12 17.38 6.59
CA THR A 421 16.16 18.00 7.51
C THR A 421 15.23 18.90 6.72
N LEU A 422 13.94 18.61 6.76
CA LEU A 422 12.89 19.46 6.20
C LEU A 422 12.19 20.20 7.35
N THR A 423 11.94 21.49 7.16
CA THR A 423 11.27 22.36 8.15
C THR A 423 10.09 23.05 7.47
N GLY A 424 8.93 23.03 8.12
CA GLY A 424 7.73 23.77 7.71
C GLY A 424 7.10 24.52 8.88
N PRO A 425 5.96 25.20 8.66
CA PRO A 425 5.31 26.07 9.67
C PRO A 425 4.95 25.38 10.99
N HIS A 426 4.71 24.07 10.95
CA HIS A 426 4.17 23.30 12.07
C HIS A 426 5.16 22.29 12.66
N GLY A 427 6.40 22.24 12.16
CA GLY A 427 7.44 21.35 12.68
C GLY A 427 8.52 21.01 11.65
N SER A 428 9.45 20.16 12.06
CA SER A 428 10.50 19.61 11.21
C SER A 428 10.50 18.09 11.24
N ALA A 429 11.01 17.48 10.17
CA ALA A 429 11.21 16.04 10.07
C ALA A 429 12.49 15.73 9.29
N THR A 430 13.07 14.55 9.56
CA THR A 430 14.27 14.06 8.87
C THR A 430 13.90 12.99 7.86
N VAL A 431 14.40 13.12 6.64
CA VAL A 431 14.31 12.10 5.58
C VAL A 431 15.67 11.41 5.49
N PRO A 432 15.79 10.11 5.84
CA PRO A 432 17.07 9.42 5.77
C PRO A 432 17.48 9.22 4.32
N VAL A 433 18.72 9.56 3.98
CA VAL A 433 19.32 9.43 2.64
C VAL A 433 20.62 8.65 2.74
N THR A 434 21.08 8.09 1.62
CA THR A 434 22.42 7.50 1.52
C THR A 434 23.07 8.10 0.29
N THR A 435 24.07 8.95 0.45
CA THR A 435 24.78 9.49 -0.72
C THR A 435 25.71 8.44 -1.34
N GLY A 436 25.67 8.30 -2.67
CA GLY A 436 26.71 7.60 -3.43
C GLY A 436 26.62 7.91 -4.93
N PRO A 437 27.25 7.11 -5.81
CA PRO A 437 27.17 7.33 -7.25
C PRO A 437 25.74 7.10 -7.77
N SER A 438 25.20 8.04 -8.55
CA SER A 438 23.89 7.87 -9.21
C SER A 438 24.03 7.45 -10.68
N ALA A 439 22.98 6.79 -11.18
CA ALA A 439 22.75 6.56 -12.60
C ALA A 439 22.02 7.73 -13.30
N ALA A 440 21.38 8.63 -12.54
CA ALA A 440 20.77 9.84 -13.08
C ALA A 440 21.76 11.01 -13.01
N ASP A 441 21.75 11.87 -14.03
CA ASP A 441 22.60 13.07 -14.07
C ASP A 441 22.05 14.14 -13.11
N PRO A 442 22.80 14.53 -12.05
CA PRO A 442 22.40 15.57 -11.12
C PRO A 442 22.11 16.92 -11.80
N ALA A 443 22.81 17.25 -12.90
CA ALA A 443 22.63 18.51 -13.59
C ALA A 443 21.26 18.59 -14.30
N VAL A 444 20.79 17.48 -14.88
CA VAL A 444 19.46 17.41 -15.52
C VAL A 444 18.36 17.49 -14.46
N LEU A 445 18.54 16.82 -13.32
CA LEU A 445 17.58 16.87 -12.20
C LEU A 445 17.52 18.25 -11.52
N ALA A 446 18.64 18.97 -11.43
CA ALA A 446 18.64 20.35 -10.95
C ALA A 446 18.00 21.34 -11.95
N GLY A 447 18.18 21.11 -13.25
CA GLY A 447 17.77 21.99 -14.35
C GLY A 447 16.27 22.01 -14.68
N PRO A 448 15.88 22.63 -15.82
CA PRO A 448 14.47 22.80 -16.22
C PRO A 448 13.71 21.49 -16.44
N ASP A 449 14.39 20.44 -16.91
CA ASP A 449 13.81 19.10 -17.11
C ASP A 449 13.58 18.32 -15.80
N GLY A 450 14.11 18.83 -14.67
CA GLY A 450 14.10 18.16 -13.38
C GLY A 450 12.73 17.63 -12.93
N PRO A 451 11.63 18.40 -13.04
CA PRO A 451 10.31 17.92 -12.66
C PRO A 451 9.81 16.74 -13.49
N GLU A 452 10.05 16.73 -14.81
CA GLU A 452 9.64 15.61 -15.66
C GLU A 452 10.48 14.36 -15.32
N CYS A 453 11.78 14.52 -15.11
CA CYS A 453 12.64 13.43 -14.64
C CYS A 453 12.16 12.87 -13.29
N ALA A 454 11.78 13.74 -12.36
CA ALA A 454 11.29 13.35 -11.04
C ALA A 454 9.98 12.56 -11.12
N ASP A 455 9.05 12.99 -11.97
CA ASP A 455 7.79 12.28 -12.22
C ASP A 455 8.01 10.92 -12.89
N ALA A 456 8.92 10.83 -13.85
CA ALA A 456 9.30 9.55 -14.46
C ALA A 456 9.99 8.61 -13.47
N LEU A 457 10.88 9.12 -12.60
CA LEU A 457 11.50 8.35 -11.52
C LEU A 457 10.46 7.88 -10.48
N LEU A 458 9.49 8.74 -10.13
CA LEU A 458 8.35 8.37 -9.29
C LEU A 458 7.54 7.25 -9.93
N GLY A 459 7.21 7.38 -11.22
CA GLY A 459 6.55 6.34 -12.01
C GLY A 459 7.28 4.99 -11.96
N ASP A 460 8.58 4.98 -12.29
CA ASP A 460 9.41 3.79 -12.27
C ASP A 460 9.46 3.13 -10.87
N LEU A 461 9.69 3.91 -9.80
CA LEU A 461 9.67 3.41 -8.42
C LEU A 461 8.34 2.76 -8.05
N LEU A 462 7.22 3.38 -8.42
CA LEU A 462 5.87 2.84 -8.17
C LEU A 462 5.53 1.62 -9.03
N GLY A 463 6.23 1.45 -10.16
CA GLY A 463 6.16 0.27 -11.02
C GLY A 463 7.01 -0.90 -10.52
N GLY A 464 7.87 -0.68 -9.51
CA GLY A 464 8.85 -1.67 -9.04
C GLY A 464 10.16 -1.66 -9.82
N GLY A 465 10.40 -0.59 -10.59
CA GLY A 465 11.64 -0.35 -11.32
C GLY A 465 12.83 -0.01 -10.42
N SER A 466 13.94 0.37 -11.06
CA SER A 466 15.26 0.42 -10.43
C SER A 466 15.97 1.78 -10.54
N GLY A 467 15.26 2.78 -11.08
CA GLY A 467 15.77 4.05 -11.59
C GLY A 467 15.81 4.06 -13.11
N THR A 468 14.92 4.81 -13.76
CA THR A 468 15.00 5.16 -15.18
C THR A 468 16.00 6.29 -15.44
N ALA A 469 16.53 6.36 -16.65
CA ALA A 469 17.23 7.55 -17.13
C ALA A 469 16.23 8.70 -17.36
N CYS A 470 16.68 9.94 -17.16
CA CYS A 470 15.90 11.15 -17.42
C CYS A 470 15.30 11.15 -18.85
N PRO A 471 13.96 11.23 -19.02
CA PRO A 471 13.31 11.18 -20.33
C PRO A 471 13.72 12.28 -21.31
N SER A 472 14.28 13.40 -20.84
CA SER A 472 14.73 14.50 -21.70
C SER A 472 16.10 14.27 -22.37
N THR A 473 16.86 13.27 -21.91
CA THR A 473 18.22 12.99 -22.42
C THR A 473 18.22 12.26 -23.77
N LEU A 474 17.09 11.68 -24.20
CA LEU A 474 16.98 10.95 -25.47
C LEU A 474 15.54 10.93 -26.00
N LEU A 475 15.37 11.10 -27.32
CA LEU A 475 14.12 10.77 -28.00
C LEU A 475 14.12 9.27 -28.33
N THR A 476 13.14 8.52 -27.78
CA THR A 476 13.05 7.08 -28.08
C THR A 476 12.49 6.83 -29.49
N PRO A 477 12.79 5.68 -30.12
CA PRO A 477 12.21 5.31 -31.42
C PRO A 477 10.67 5.30 -31.40
N ALA A 478 10.06 4.90 -30.28
CA ALA A 478 8.61 4.94 -30.09
C ALA A 478 8.07 6.38 -30.12
N GLN A 479 8.69 7.30 -29.37
CA GLN A 479 8.31 8.72 -29.38
C GLN A 479 8.48 9.35 -30.76
N ALA A 480 9.58 9.05 -31.47
CA ALA A 480 9.81 9.51 -32.83
C ALA A 480 8.73 9.00 -33.82
N GLY A 481 8.30 7.74 -33.67
CA GLY A 481 7.20 7.15 -34.42
C GLY A 481 5.87 7.86 -34.15
N ILE A 482 5.54 8.11 -32.88
CA ILE A 482 4.32 8.82 -32.46
C ILE A 482 4.28 10.24 -33.05
N LEU A 483 5.38 10.99 -32.99
CA LEU A 483 5.48 12.32 -33.58
C LEU A 483 5.33 12.29 -35.11
N THR A 484 5.92 11.29 -35.78
CA THR A 484 5.83 11.11 -37.23
C THR A 484 4.40 10.81 -37.67
N ALA A 485 3.71 9.91 -36.98
CA ALA A 485 2.32 9.54 -37.25
C ALA A 485 1.37 10.73 -36.96
N ALA A 486 1.61 11.48 -35.88
CA ALA A 486 0.84 12.69 -35.56
C ALA A 486 0.97 13.75 -36.67
N VAL A 487 2.18 14.12 -37.09
CA VAL A 487 2.40 15.09 -38.18
C VAL A 487 1.75 14.64 -39.49
N THR A 488 1.75 13.32 -39.76
CA THR A 488 1.09 12.73 -40.95
C THR A 488 -0.43 12.86 -40.88
N ASP A 489 -1.05 12.56 -39.74
CA ASP A 489 -2.50 12.74 -39.51
C ASP A 489 -2.92 14.22 -39.56
N LEU A 490 -2.12 15.14 -39.00
CA LEU A 490 -2.40 16.59 -39.10
C LEU A 490 -2.37 17.09 -40.54
N HIS A 491 -1.39 16.66 -41.33
CA HIS A 491 -1.35 16.99 -42.76
C HIS A 491 -2.55 16.39 -43.51
N ALA A 492 -2.94 15.14 -43.22
CA ALA A 492 -4.12 14.51 -43.81
C ALA A 492 -5.44 15.22 -43.44
N ARG A 493 -5.50 15.92 -42.31
CA ARG A 493 -6.61 16.81 -41.90
C ARG A 493 -6.59 18.18 -42.57
N GLY A 494 -5.63 18.45 -43.47
CA GLY A 494 -5.53 19.69 -44.24
C GLY A 494 -4.67 20.78 -43.59
N LEU A 495 -3.85 20.46 -42.57
CA LEU A 495 -2.87 21.42 -42.06
C LEU A 495 -1.78 21.68 -43.12
N THR A 496 -1.52 22.95 -43.40
CA THR A 496 -0.60 23.39 -44.47
C THR A 496 0.72 23.98 -43.95
N SER A 497 0.74 24.48 -42.71
CA SER A 497 1.97 24.94 -42.06
C SER A 497 1.99 24.72 -40.55
N LEU A 498 3.20 24.59 -40.01
CA LEU A 498 3.51 24.46 -38.58
C LEU A 498 4.54 25.50 -38.13
N PHE A 499 4.36 26.04 -36.93
CA PHE A 499 5.42 26.68 -36.16
C PHE A 499 5.87 25.72 -35.04
N LEU A 500 7.18 25.55 -34.86
CA LEU A 500 7.75 24.56 -33.94
C LEU A 500 8.42 25.25 -32.76
N VAL A 501 8.06 24.84 -31.54
CA VAL A 501 8.70 25.29 -30.30
C VAL A 501 9.47 24.13 -29.70
N GLY A 502 10.75 24.35 -29.38
CA GLY A 502 11.63 23.35 -28.76
C GLY A 502 12.62 24.02 -27.81
N ASP A 503 13.52 23.22 -27.26
CA ASP A 503 14.55 23.68 -26.30
C ASP A 503 15.89 22.94 -26.47
N ASP A 504 16.80 23.19 -25.53
CA ASP A 504 18.15 22.63 -25.50
C ASP A 504 18.26 21.21 -24.89
N SER A 505 17.14 20.55 -24.55
CA SER A 505 17.16 19.14 -24.22
C SER A 505 17.56 18.30 -25.45
N ALA A 506 18.27 17.19 -25.20
CA ALA A 506 18.69 16.30 -26.28
C ALA A 506 17.49 15.66 -26.99
N ARG A 507 16.42 15.36 -26.25
CA ARG A 507 15.13 14.90 -26.81
C ARG A 507 14.48 15.98 -27.68
N SER A 508 14.37 17.23 -27.23
CA SER A 508 13.68 18.28 -28.01
C SER A 508 14.37 18.53 -29.36
N ARG A 509 15.70 18.68 -29.37
CA ARG A 509 16.45 18.82 -30.64
C ARG A 509 16.22 17.65 -31.60
N ALA A 510 16.22 16.42 -31.09
CA ALA A 510 15.93 15.23 -31.90
C ALA A 510 14.47 15.22 -32.40
N ALA A 511 13.51 15.66 -31.58
CA ALA A 511 12.10 15.75 -31.94
C ALA A 511 11.84 16.80 -33.03
N VAL A 512 12.40 18.01 -32.89
CA VAL A 512 12.35 19.07 -33.89
C VAL A 512 12.95 18.59 -35.22
N ALA A 513 14.07 17.88 -35.19
CA ALA A 513 14.69 17.30 -36.39
C ALA A 513 13.79 16.24 -37.05
N ALA A 514 13.20 15.32 -36.29
CA ALA A 514 12.29 14.28 -36.79
C ALA A 514 11.00 14.87 -37.40
N VAL A 515 10.44 15.90 -36.76
CA VAL A 515 9.25 16.62 -37.23
C VAL A 515 9.57 17.39 -38.52
N ARG A 516 10.67 18.16 -38.56
CA ARG A 516 11.10 18.87 -39.79
C ARG A 516 11.35 17.90 -40.95
N ALA A 517 12.02 16.78 -40.71
CA ALA A 517 12.25 15.75 -41.73
C ALA A 517 10.95 15.11 -42.22
N THR A 518 9.93 14.99 -41.37
CA THR A 518 8.61 14.44 -41.74
C THR A 518 7.78 15.46 -42.51
N ALA A 519 7.72 16.70 -42.04
CA ALA A 519 7.04 17.80 -42.73
C ALA A 519 7.59 17.99 -44.15
N ALA A 520 8.92 17.95 -44.32
CA ALA A 520 9.57 18.02 -45.63
C ALA A 520 9.18 16.87 -46.59
N ARG A 521 8.94 15.65 -46.08
CA ARG A 521 8.45 14.52 -46.92
C ARG A 521 6.99 14.70 -47.36
N LEU A 522 6.18 15.41 -46.56
CA LEU A 522 4.76 15.65 -46.80
C LEU A 522 4.48 16.96 -47.57
N GLY A 523 5.49 17.82 -47.77
CA GLY A 523 5.28 19.16 -48.30
C GLY A 523 4.59 20.12 -47.32
N LEU A 524 4.57 19.78 -46.03
CA LEU A 524 4.05 20.62 -44.96
C LEU A 524 5.08 21.72 -44.62
N ALA A 525 4.68 22.98 -44.72
CA ALA A 525 5.60 24.09 -44.49
C ALA A 525 5.94 24.23 -42.99
N ILE A 526 7.20 24.53 -42.68
CA ILE A 526 7.62 24.95 -41.33
C ILE A 526 7.91 26.45 -41.38
N SER A 527 7.26 27.23 -40.53
CA SER A 527 7.48 28.68 -40.42
C SER A 527 8.70 29.00 -39.56
N ASP A 528 9.51 29.97 -39.99
CA ASP A 528 10.63 30.51 -39.19
C ASP A 528 10.16 31.50 -38.11
N ALA A 529 8.95 32.03 -38.23
CA ALA A 529 8.28 32.93 -37.28
C ALA A 529 6.80 32.56 -37.16
N PRO A 530 6.15 32.78 -36.00
CA PRO A 530 4.77 32.37 -35.79
C PRO A 530 3.79 33.20 -36.63
N ARG A 531 2.90 32.53 -37.38
CA ARG A 531 1.85 33.18 -38.18
C ARG A 531 0.45 32.80 -37.68
N PRO A 532 -0.58 33.68 -37.84
CA PRO A 532 -1.94 33.39 -37.40
C PRO A 532 -2.53 32.09 -37.94
N GLU A 533 -2.19 31.72 -39.17
CA GLU A 533 -2.70 30.54 -39.87
C GLU A 533 -2.01 29.21 -39.50
N ASP A 534 -0.84 29.26 -38.85
CA ASP A 534 -0.04 28.07 -38.54
C ASP A 534 -0.74 27.16 -37.51
N GLY A 535 -0.37 25.87 -37.50
CA GLY A 535 -0.49 25.05 -36.29
C GLY A 535 0.73 25.24 -35.40
N LEU A 536 0.54 25.43 -34.09
CA LEU A 536 1.65 25.42 -33.13
C LEU A 536 1.95 23.99 -32.70
N LEU A 537 3.20 23.53 -32.79
CA LEU A 537 3.63 22.23 -32.26
C LEU A 537 4.77 22.40 -31.23
N VAL A 538 4.45 22.14 -29.96
CA VAL A 538 5.37 22.26 -28.83
C VAL A 538 6.06 20.93 -28.56
N LEU A 539 7.40 20.95 -28.61
CA LEU A 539 8.31 19.81 -28.53
C LEU A 539 9.39 20.00 -27.44
N SER A 540 9.23 20.98 -26.55
CA SER A 540 10.11 21.26 -25.41
C SER A 540 9.83 20.36 -24.19
N GLY A 541 10.54 20.56 -23.09
CA GLY A 541 10.15 20.16 -21.74
C GLY A 541 9.10 21.10 -21.13
N TRP A 542 8.71 20.82 -19.88
CA TRP A 542 7.53 21.38 -19.22
C TRP A 542 7.60 22.90 -18.97
N ASP A 543 8.73 23.40 -18.49
CA ASP A 543 8.94 24.82 -18.17
C ASP A 543 8.73 25.71 -19.42
N ARG A 544 9.48 25.44 -20.50
CA ARG A 544 9.32 26.16 -21.77
C ARG A 544 7.94 25.97 -22.39
N ALA A 545 7.33 24.79 -22.27
CA ALA A 545 5.99 24.54 -22.79
C ALA A 545 4.94 25.36 -22.04
N HIS A 546 5.01 25.41 -20.71
CA HIS A 546 4.13 26.21 -19.87
C HIS A 546 4.26 27.71 -20.17
N ALA A 547 5.48 28.23 -20.27
CA ALA A 547 5.73 29.63 -20.64
C ALA A 547 5.13 29.97 -22.02
N GLU A 548 5.42 29.16 -23.04
CA GLU A 548 4.88 29.37 -24.40
C GLU A 548 3.34 29.31 -24.41
N LEU A 549 2.73 28.32 -23.76
CA LEU A 549 1.27 28.20 -23.72
C LEU A 549 0.61 29.36 -22.97
N THR A 550 1.25 29.88 -21.93
CA THR A 550 0.80 31.09 -21.21
C THR A 550 0.81 32.30 -22.14
N ASP A 551 1.91 32.53 -22.85
CA ASP A 551 2.07 33.64 -23.81
C ASP A 551 1.05 33.54 -24.96
N VAL A 552 0.86 32.34 -25.50
CA VAL A 552 -0.08 32.05 -26.58
C VAL A 552 -1.54 32.27 -26.14
N THR A 553 -1.92 31.76 -24.97
CA THR A 553 -3.26 31.97 -24.40
C THR A 553 -3.51 33.46 -24.13
N ALA A 554 -2.52 34.19 -23.60
CA ALA A 554 -2.61 35.63 -23.38
C ALA A 554 -2.70 36.42 -24.71
N ALA A 555 -1.98 36.01 -25.76
CA ALA A 555 -2.04 36.62 -27.08
C ALA A 555 -3.40 36.38 -27.77
N ALA A 556 -3.96 35.18 -27.64
CA ALA A 556 -5.23 34.77 -28.24
C ALA A 556 -6.43 35.66 -27.83
N THR A 557 -6.37 36.28 -26.63
CA THR A 557 -7.39 37.25 -26.16
C THR A 557 -7.45 38.53 -26.99
N ARG A 558 -6.33 38.92 -27.63
CA ARG A 558 -6.17 40.17 -28.38
C ARG A 558 -6.27 39.97 -29.89
N THR A 559 -5.70 38.87 -30.39
CA THR A 559 -5.64 38.54 -31.82
C THR A 559 -5.74 37.03 -31.99
N ARG A 560 -6.45 36.55 -33.02
CA ARG A 560 -6.46 35.12 -33.35
C ARG A 560 -5.04 34.66 -33.74
N THR A 561 -4.48 33.77 -32.93
CA THR A 561 -3.18 33.11 -33.13
C THR A 561 -3.38 31.61 -33.34
N PHE A 562 -2.55 31.01 -34.19
CA PHE A 562 -2.50 29.56 -34.45
C PHE A 562 -3.86 28.90 -34.76
N THR A 563 -4.56 29.39 -35.79
CA THR A 563 -5.85 28.84 -36.21
C THR A 563 -5.76 27.41 -36.75
N GLY A 564 -4.55 26.90 -37.05
CA GLY A 564 -4.31 25.49 -37.33
C GLY A 564 -4.40 24.57 -36.09
N GLY A 565 -4.46 25.15 -34.89
CA GLY A 565 -4.54 24.44 -33.61
C GLY A 565 -3.22 24.44 -32.84
N VAL A 566 -3.31 24.10 -31.54
CA VAL A 566 -2.15 23.94 -30.65
C VAL A 566 -1.95 22.46 -30.32
N PHE A 567 -0.77 21.96 -30.66
CA PHE A 567 -0.37 20.57 -30.53
C PHE A 567 0.82 20.43 -29.58
N LEU A 568 0.81 19.42 -28.72
CA LEU A 568 1.87 19.13 -27.76
C LEU A 568 2.49 17.75 -28.04
N ALA A 569 3.76 17.61 -27.71
CA ALA A 569 4.46 16.32 -27.69
C ALA A 569 3.84 15.33 -26.66
N PRO A 570 4.01 14.01 -26.84
CA PRO A 570 3.39 12.98 -25.99
C PRO A 570 3.81 13.00 -24.51
N TRP A 571 4.89 13.71 -24.16
CA TRP A 571 5.40 13.88 -22.78
C TRP A 571 4.93 15.18 -22.10
N LEU A 572 4.18 16.03 -22.80
CA LEU A 572 3.67 17.32 -22.29
C LEU A 572 2.27 17.22 -21.67
N VAL A 573 1.75 16.00 -21.50
CA VAL A 573 0.53 15.76 -20.71
C VAL A 573 0.90 15.77 -19.24
N ALA A 574 0.90 16.98 -18.67
CA ALA A 574 1.05 17.27 -17.26
C ALA A 574 0.03 18.37 -16.84
N PRO A 575 -0.56 18.30 -15.64
CA PRO A 575 -1.66 19.18 -15.20
C PRO A 575 -1.45 20.67 -15.50
N ASP A 576 -0.34 21.24 -15.06
CA ASP A 576 -0.08 22.67 -15.15
C ASP A 576 0.27 23.11 -16.58
N VAL A 577 0.94 22.24 -17.35
CA VAL A 577 1.18 22.47 -18.79
C VAL A 577 -0.14 22.49 -19.56
N LEU A 578 -1.09 21.60 -19.23
CA LEU A 578 -2.42 21.61 -19.84
C LEU A 578 -3.25 22.82 -19.39
N ALA A 579 -3.13 23.25 -18.12
CA ALA A 579 -3.84 24.40 -17.58
C ALA A 579 -3.39 25.74 -18.19
N ALA A 580 -2.13 25.84 -18.62
CA ALA A 580 -1.60 27.03 -19.30
C ALA A 580 -2.16 27.25 -20.73
N GLY A 581 -2.73 26.22 -21.35
CA GLY A 581 -3.17 26.25 -22.75
C GLY A 581 -4.69 26.22 -22.94
N SER A 582 -5.24 27.12 -23.75
CA SER A 582 -6.63 27.01 -24.22
C SER A 582 -6.76 25.96 -25.33
N SER A 583 -7.35 24.79 -25.01
CA SER A 583 -7.70 23.71 -25.95
C SER A 583 -6.51 23.11 -26.73
N THR A 584 -5.68 22.34 -26.03
CA THR A 584 -4.49 21.70 -26.60
C THR A 584 -4.76 20.27 -27.07
N MET A 585 -4.08 19.83 -28.13
CA MET A 585 -4.15 18.47 -28.69
C MET A 585 -2.82 17.74 -28.54
N PHE A 586 -2.83 16.43 -28.33
CA PHE A 586 -1.60 15.65 -28.15
C PHE A 586 -1.80 14.17 -28.50
N PRO A 587 -0.78 13.49 -29.05
CA PRO A 587 -0.83 12.06 -29.25
C PRO A 587 -0.43 11.30 -27.97
N LEU A 588 -1.13 10.22 -27.63
CA LEU A 588 -0.72 9.32 -26.52
C LEU A 588 -0.74 7.85 -26.95
N PRO A 589 0.25 7.03 -26.51
CA PRO A 589 0.27 5.57 -26.70
C PRO A 589 -0.52 4.83 -25.62
N PHE A 590 -1.53 5.47 -25.01
CA PHE A 590 -2.46 4.92 -24.03
C PHE A 590 -3.75 5.75 -23.99
N THR A 591 -4.83 5.22 -23.42
CA THR A 591 -6.07 5.97 -23.17
C THR A 591 -6.14 6.38 -21.70
N PRO A 592 -6.12 7.66 -21.32
CA PRO A 592 -6.22 8.10 -19.91
C PRO A 592 -7.43 7.54 -19.13
N GLN A 593 -8.49 7.14 -19.85
CA GLN A 593 -9.73 6.57 -19.29
C GLN A 593 -9.71 5.04 -19.14
N ASP A 594 -8.70 4.33 -19.68
CA ASP A 594 -8.58 2.89 -19.52
C ASP A 594 -8.27 2.52 -18.06
N ALA A 595 -8.62 1.28 -17.67
CA ALA A 595 -8.49 0.82 -16.28
C ALA A 595 -7.05 0.93 -15.75
N THR A 596 -6.05 0.71 -16.60
CA THR A 596 -4.62 0.73 -16.25
C THR A 596 -4.11 2.16 -15.95
N PRO A 597 -4.24 3.15 -16.86
CA PRO A 597 -4.02 4.57 -16.56
C PRO A 597 -4.78 5.11 -15.34
N ARG A 598 -6.06 4.75 -15.17
CA ARG A 598 -6.82 5.13 -13.97
C ARG A 598 -6.32 4.46 -12.70
N GLY A 599 -5.80 3.23 -12.78
CA GLY A 599 -5.13 2.54 -11.67
C GLY A 599 -3.86 3.26 -11.22
N TYR A 600 -3.03 3.72 -12.15
CA TYR A 600 -1.86 4.56 -11.85
C TYR A 600 -2.25 5.91 -11.23
N ALA A 601 -3.27 6.57 -11.77
CA ALA A 601 -3.78 7.82 -11.20
C ALA A 601 -4.28 7.65 -9.75
N ALA A 602 -5.06 6.59 -9.49
CA ALA A 602 -5.50 6.23 -8.15
C ALA A 602 -4.30 5.91 -7.23
N LEU A 603 -3.25 5.27 -7.75
CA LEU A 603 -2.01 5.00 -7.03
C LEU A 603 -1.36 6.30 -6.52
N LEU A 604 -1.27 7.32 -7.37
CA LEU A 604 -0.73 8.63 -7.00
C LEU A 604 -1.55 9.31 -5.89
N THR A 605 -2.89 9.25 -5.96
CA THR A 605 -3.74 9.85 -4.91
C THR A 605 -3.59 9.20 -3.54
N THR A 606 -3.05 7.98 -3.45
CA THR A 606 -2.69 7.38 -2.16
C THR A 606 -1.42 7.96 -1.53
N ILE A 607 -0.56 8.56 -2.35
CA ILE A 607 0.71 9.17 -1.94
C ILE A 607 0.46 10.61 -1.47
N SER A 608 -0.34 11.35 -2.23
CA SER A 608 -0.82 12.69 -1.86
C SER A 608 -2.10 13.03 -2.61
N ALA A 609 -3.06 13.71 -1.97
CA ALA A 609 -4.39 13.92 -2.54
C ALA A 609 -4.41 14.88 -3.75
N ASP A 610 -3.42 15.77 -3.83
CA ASP A 610 -3.10 16.68 -4.92
C ASP A 610 -2.33 16.01 -6.08
N ALA A 611 -1.79 14.81 -5.86
CA ALA A 611 -0.94 14.15 -6.86
C ALA A 611 -1.77 13.74 -8.09
N ALA A 612 -1.49 14.39 -9.21
CA ALA A 612 -2.12 14.14 -10.49
C ALA A 612 -1.14 13.43 -11.46
N PRO A 613 -1.64 12.53 -12.32
CA PRO A 613 -0.81 11.73 -13.22
C PRO A 613 -0.25 12.57 -14.37
N THR A 614 0.99 12.26 -14.75
CA THR A 614 1.64 12.79 -15.94
C THR A 614 1.97 11.67 -16.92
N SER A 615 2.08 12.01 -18.21
CA SER A 615 2.46 11.07 -19.26
C SER A 615 3.82 10.40 -19.00
N SER A 616 4.84 11.19 -18.63
CA SER A 616 6.19 10.66 -18.36
C SER A 616 6.22 9.77 -17.12
N GLY A 617 5.46 10.09 -16.06
CA GLY A 617 5.29 9.23 -14.89
C GLY A 617 4.57 7.92 -15.21
N TYR A 618 3.45 7.98 -15.93
CA TYR A 618 2.70 6.78 -16.31
C TYR A 618 3.50 5.84 -17.23
N LEU A 619 4.19 6.38 -18.23
CA LEU A 619 4.96 5.55 -19.17
C LEU A 619 6.14 4.85 -18.48
N ALA A 620 6.81 5.52 -17.54
CA ALA A 620 7.84 4.89 -16.72
C ALA A 620 7.27 3.77 -15.82
N TRP A 621 6.14 4.03 -15.16
CA TRP A 621 5.40 3.03 -14.38
C TRP A 621 4.97 1.81 -15.21
N ALA A 622 4.42 2.05 -16.40
CA ALA A 622 3.96 1.00 -17.30
C ALA A 622 5.12 0.15 -17.82
N HIS A 623 6.23 0.78 -18.22
CA HIS A 623 7.45 0.10 -18.65
C HIS A 623 8.06 -0.75 -17.53
N ALA A 624 8.18 -0.22 -16.31
CA ALA A 624 8.67 -0.97 -15.15
C ALA A 624 7.84 -2.22 -14.84
N ARG A 625 6.52 -2.18 -15.12
CA ARG A 625 5.60 -3.33 -15.01
C ARG A 625 5.54 -4.23 -16.25
N GLY A 626 6.34 -3.96 -17.29
CA GLY A 626 6.35 -4.72 -18.54
C GLY A 626 5.05 -4.62 -19.34
N LEU A 627 4.28 -3.54 -19.19
CA LEU A 627 3.04 -3.32 -19.92
C LEU A 627 3.34 -2.85 -21.36
N PRO A 628 2.63 -3.35 -22.38
CA PRO A 628 2.83 -2.92 -23.76
C PRO A 628 2.21 -1.54 -24.01
N ASP A 629 2.86 -0.76 -24.88
CA ASP A 629 2.28 0.45 -25.46
C ASP A 629 1.05 0.12 -26.31
N ALA A 630 0.03 0.99 -26.27
CA ALA A 630 -1.10 0.92 -27.19
C ALA A 630 -0.81 1.72 -28.48
N PRO A 631 -1.45 1.37 -29.62
CA PRO A 631 -1.37 2.18 -30.84
C PRO A 631 -1.75 3.64 -30.55
N PRO A 632 -0.90 4.62 -30.91
CA PRO A 632 -1.09 5.99 -30.47
C PRO A 632 -2.35 6.61 -31.05
N ARG A 633 -3.00 7.50 -30.30
CA ARG A 633 -4.19 8.26 -30.74
C ARG A 633 -4.04 9.72 -30.41
N LEU A 634 -4.65 10.59 -31.20
CA LEU A 634 -4.77 12.01 -30.90
C LEU A 634 -5.89 12.22 -29.87
N TYR A 635 -5.59 12.99 -28.82
CA TYR A 635 -6.51 13.46 -27.79
C TYR A 635 -6.55 14.98 -27.78
N ALA A 636 -7.60 15.55 -27.18
CA ALA A 636 -7.66 16.95 -26.79
C ALA A 636 -7.83 17.08 -25.28
N ALA A 637 -7.16 18.05 -24.67
CA ALA A 637 -7.50 18.58 -23.36
C ALA A 637 -8.34 19.85 -23.53
N ALA A 638 -9.48 19.92 -22.85
CA ALA A 638 -10.30 21.12 -22.78
C ALA A 638 -10.60 21.44 -21.31
N ALA A 639 -10.39 22.69 -20.90
CA ALA A 639 -10.86 23.17 -19.61
C ALA A 639 -12.39 23.12 -19.59
N ILE A 640 -12.97 22.61 -18.50
CA ILE A 640 -14.42 22.53 -18.31
C ILE A 640 -14.76 23.53 -17.21
N ASP A 641 -14.93 24.79 -17.61
CA ASP A 641 -15.42 25.82 -16.71
C ASP A 641 -16.93 25.63 -16.51
N VAL A 642 -17.27 24.83 -15.50
CA VAL A 642 -18.66 24.69 -15.05
C VAL A 642 -19.05 25.99 -14.37
N MET A 643 -20.00 26.73 -14.96
CA MET A 643 -20.50 28.01 -14.46
C MET A 643 -20.53 28.07 -12.92
N PRO A 644 -19.90 29.09 -12.28
CA PRO A 644 -19.83 29.19 -10.82
C PRO A 644 -21.22 29.52 -10.25
N GLY A 645 -22.00 28.45 -10.06
CA GLY A 645 -23.45 28.50 -10.03
C GLY A 645 -24.12 27.81 -8.86
N MET A 646 -23.41 27.55 -7.75
CA MET A 646 -23.99 27.48 -6.39
C MET A 646 -22.88 27.64 -5.31
N PRO A 647 -22.96 28.66 -4.43
CA PRO A 647 -22.08 28.75 -3.27
C PRO A 647 -22.20 27.51 -2.38
N GLY A 648 -21.07 26.92 -1.97
CA GLY A 648 -21.04 25.71 -1.13
C GLY A 648 -20.97 24.38 -1.89
N MET A 649 -21.15 24.36 -3.21
CA MET A 649 -20.90 23.17 -4.06
C MET A 649 -19.56 23.32 -4.77
N GLY A 650 -18.48 23.34 -4.00
CA GLY A 650 -17.12 23.30 -4.53
C GLY A 650 -16.84 21.94 -5.16
N HIS A 651 -17.03 21.83 -6.48
CA HIS A 651 -16.54 20.70 -7.27
C HIS A 651 -15.01 20.80 -7.40
N GLY A 652 -14.30 20.51 -6.30
CA GLY A 652 -12.86 20.27 -6.35
C GLY A 652 -12.57 19.22 -7.42
N GLY A 653 -11.53 19.46 -8.23
CA GLY A 653 -11.15 18.54 -9.30
C GLY A 653 -11.01 17.12 -8.77
N GLN A 654 -11.54 16.13 -9.49
CA GLN A 654 -11.49 14.75 -9.03
C GLN A 654 -10.03 14.36 -8.74
N PRO A 655 -9.69 13.89 -7.53
CA PRO A 655 -8.32 13.47 -7.22
C PRO A 655 -7.82 12.45 -8.24
N GLY A 656 -6.61 12.66 -8.75
CA GLY A 656 -6.04 11.83 -9.82
C GLY A 656 -6.58 12.11 -11.23
N ALA A 657 -7.34 13.20 -11.44
CA ALA A 657 -7.69 13.63 -12.79
C ALA A 657 -6.41 13.99 -13.59
N TRP A 658 -6.31 13.46 -14.82
CA TRP A 658 -5.22 13.77 -15.76
C TRP A 658 -5.19 15.24 -16.21
N PHE A 659 -6.31 15.94 -16.08
CA PHE A 659 -6.39 17.38 -16.24
C PHE A 659 -7.36 17.94 -15.18
N PRO A 660 -6.87 18.36 -14.00
CA PRO A 660 -7.69 18.99 -12.98
C PRO A 660 -8.36 20.26 -13.53
N GLY A 661 -9.68 20.37 -13.38
CA GLY A 661 -10.47 21.46 -13.99
C GLY A 661 -10.78 21.28 -15.49
N GLY A 662 -10.47 20.14 -16.08
CA GLY A 662 -10.75 19.85 -17.48
C GLY A 662 -11.07 18.39 -17.78
N GLY A 663 -11.12 18.07 -19.07
CA GLY A 663 -11.31 16.71 -19.57
C GLY A 663 -10.37 16.39 -20.71
N ILE A 664 -9.93 15.14 -20.80
CA ILE A 664 -9.15 14.61 -21.93
C ILE A 664 -10.04 13.64 -22.72
N VAL A 665 -10.24 13.95 -24.02
CA VAL A 665 -11.13 13.22 -24.93
C VAL A 665 -10.38 12.74 -26.19
N PRO A 666 -10.65 11.54 -26.72
CA PRO A 666 -10.05 11.08 -27.97
C PRO A 666 -10.63 11.83 -29.18
N LEU A 667 -9.76 12.28 -30.08
CA LEU A 667 -10.14 12.91 -31.36
C LEU A 667 -10.01 11.96 -32.56
N SER A 668 -9.20 10.90 -32.44
CA SER A 668 -8.90 9.97 -33.54
C SER A 668 -9.02 8.50 -33.14
N GLY A 669 -9.06 7.64 -34.16
CA GLY A 669 -8.62 6.25 -34.02
C GLY A 669 -7.10 6.15 -33.88
N PRO A 670 -6.52 4.94 -33.95
CA PRO A 670 -5.07 4.76 -34.05
C PRO A 670 -4.46 5.60 -35.18
N LEU A 671 -3.36 6.28 -34.88
CA LEU A 671 -2.51 6.96 -35.86
C LEU A 671 -1.67 5.90 -36.60
N SER A 672 -1.37 6.17 -37.88
CA SER A 672 -0.69 5.27 -38.82
C SER A 672 0.65 5.82 -39.29
#